data_AF-A0A453Z038-F1
#
_entry.id   AF-A0A453Z038-F1
#
_cell.length_a   1.000
_cell.length_b   1.000
_cell.length_c   1.000
_cell.angle_alpha   90.00
_cell.angle_beta   90.00
_cell.angle_gamma   90.00
#
_symmetry.space_group_name_H-M   'P 1'
#
loop_
_entity.id
_entity.type
_entity.pdbx_description
1 polymer ?
#
loop_
_entity_poly.entity_id
_entity_poly.type
_entity_poly.pdbx_seq_one_letter_code
_entity_poly.pdbx_strand_id
1 'polypeptide(L)'
;MNSIWLSIVLGGLSMLAKETGITVFLLNVAYDTYRNWPALKRTMQDMRWSEETHQFGRRVSRVLLSMGVLLAVRLALLQGSLPRFSQQDNPTAFHPNLYVRLLTFCYLAAFNWWLLLCPSTLSHDWQMGSIPLVTTLSDPRNLLTFIAFGAALLFVFRGLMDCEHQRHVPVVLGFLLLVLPFLPATNLVVTVGFVVAERVLYIPSMGCLILVVYGAQRLWERLDARLRRPFLLLTIVLLAAGCLKTIARNQDWSSREALLRSGLKTLPHNAKMHYNFGNFLRDSSRPEPAIAHYREALRLWPTYASAHNNIGTLMPQFATAEYHFREAIKYASEHINAHYNLGQLYRKSNRTSDAIRMLERCIQLEPLFTAAYLELVKLYGGQPEAAGRLLARVVRLNPYNADLRRQYGDWLMEQNMLLEAFKQYQEGIKIMETHQLSVIGACRCLRKMGQQSRLHQMVLRWQFIVRLSNGGIPIQNDIYLRDWSIKHELRNRAMIYDSGSSSSSSSGSSSGSGGTSSSSTNTGTGSTIVNGDSGPTTTEDTGSIKDCSKINCRKQTNTQHPAEPAEISIRILRTPHCNRSEHIPSSLKACKLAAASAPPTTANSAAPEPPSTHNGKGSGKTKKWSKSRHKPKRQQPSGTTALDPNGAPLAAPLLVSNLLDKL
;
A
#
# COMPACT_ATOMS: atom_id res chain seq x y z
N MET A 1 -14.08 -19.77 -40.44
CA MET A 1 -12.96 -20.22 -39.58
C MET A 1 -12.41 -19.10 -38.69
N ASN A 2 -12.33 -17.86 -39.18
CA ASN A 2 -11.80 -16.71 -38.42
C ASN A 2 -12.56 -16.41 -37.11
N SER A 3 -13.88 -16.59 -37.08
CA SER A 3 -14.69 -16.31 -35.88
C SER A 3 -14.42 -17.26 -34.70
N ILE A 4 -13.97 -18.49 -34.96
CA ILE A 4 -13.66 -19.47 -33.90
C ILE A 4 -12.37 -19.09 -33.21
N TRP A 5 -11.32 -18.80 -34.00
CA TRP A 5 -10.05 -18.33 -33.46
C TRP A 5 -10.19 -17.02 -32.71
N LEU A 6 -11.00 -16.09 -33.23
CA LEU A 6 -11.33 -14.86 -32.51
C LEU A 6 -12.00 -15.16 -31.15
N SER A 7 -12.96 -16.08 -31.11
CA SER A 7 -13.58 -16.48 -29.84
C SER A 7 -12.60 -17.16 -28.88
N ILE A 8 -11.65 -17.96 -29.40
CA ILE A 8 -10.59 -18.60 -28.60
C ILE A 8 -9.67 -17.55 -28.00
N VAL A 9 -9.23 -16.58 -28.79
CA VAL A 9 -8.35 -15.49 -28.35
C VAL A 9 -9.07 -14.63 -27.30
N LEU A 10 -10.31 -14.21 -27.56
CA LEU A 10 -11.09 -13.41 -26.60
C LEU A 10 -11.40 -14.18 -25.31
N GLY A 11 -11.70 -15.49 -25.41
CA GLY A 11 -11.87 -16.36 -24.25
C GLY A 11 -10.57 -16.53 -23.44
N GLY A 12 -9.43 -16.66 -24.12
CA GLY A 12 -8.10 -16.70 -23.50
C GLY A 12 -7.76 -15.39 -22.77
N LEU A 13 -8.00 -14.23 -23.40
CA LEU A 13 -7.85 -12.93 -22.77
C LEU A 13 -8.77 -12.77 -21.56
N SER A 14 -10.02 -13.26 -21.65
CA SER A 14 -10.94 -13.29 -20.51
C SER A 14 -10.40 -14.13 -19.36
N MET A 15 -9.80 -15.29 -19.65
CA MET A 15 -9.17 -16.16 -18.63
C MET A 15 -7.98 -15.51 -17.91
N LEU A 16 -7.20 -14.66 -18.59
CA LEU A 16 -6.13 -13.88 -17.97
C LEU A 16 -6.68 -12.84 -16.98
N ALA A 17 -7.86 -12.28 -17.25
CA ALA A 17 -8.51 -11.34 -16.35
C ALA A 17 -9.23 -12.03 -15.19
N LYS A 18 -10.02 -13.08 -15.46
CA LYS A 18 -10.83 -13.81 -14.46
C LYS A 18 -10.97 -15.29 -14.79
N GLU A 19 -10.99 -16.13 -13.75
CA GLU A 19 -11.06 -17.60 -13.90
C GLU A 19 -12.35 -18.09 -14.55
N THR A 20 -13.44 -17.37 -14.31
CA THR A 20 -14.77 -17.69 -14.84
C THR A 20 -14.84 -17.57 -16.37
N GLY A 21 -13.86 -16.92 -17.01
CA GLY A 21 -13.77 -16.80 -18.46
C GLY A 21 -13.75 -18.16 -19.18
N ILE A 22 -13.29 -19.23 -18.52
CA ILE A 22 -13.30 -20.58 -19.10
C ILE A 22 -14.70 -21.08 -19.45
N THR A 23 -15.72 -20.62 -18.72
CA THR A 23 -17.11 -21.05 -18.92
C THR A 23 -17.67 -20.61 -20.27
N VAL A 24 -17.06 -19.60 -20.92
CA VAL A 24 -17.43 -19.16 -22.27
C VAL A 24 -17.18 -20.27 -23.31
N PHE A 25 -16.15 -21.10 -23.13
CA PHE A 25 -15.90 -22.23 -24.05
C PHE A 25 -16.99 -23.29 -23.91
N LEU A 26 -17.39 -23.62 -22.68
CA LEU A 26 -18.48 -24.55 -22.41
C LEU A 26 -19.81 -24.01 -22.96
N LEU A 27 -20.05 -22.71 -22.81
CA LEU A 27 -21.21 -22.04 -23.38
C LEU A 27 -21.25 -22.13 -24.90
N ASN A 28 -20.13 -21.86 -25.57
CA ASN A 28 -20.03 -21.95 -27.03
C ASN A 28 -20.31 -23.37 -27.52
N VAL A 29 -19.74 -24.39 -26.87
CA VAL A 29 -20.00 -25.80 -27.20
C VAL A 29 -21.46 -26.15 -26.99
N ALA A 30 -22.06 -25.74 -25.87
CA ALA A 30 -23.47 -26.00 -25.58
C ALA A 30 -24.41 -25.32 -26.59
N TYR A 31 -24.11 -24.08 -26.98
CA TYR A 31 -24.90 -23.34 -27.96
C TYR A 31 -24.74 -23.91 -29.39
N ASP A 32 -23.52 -24.27 -29.79
CA ASP A 32 -23.28 -24.96 -31.07
C ASP A 32 -23.97 -26.32 -31.11
N THR A 33 -24.03 -27.03 -29.98
CA THR A 33 -24.75 -28.30 -29.86
C THR A 33 -26.25 -28.09 -30.03
N TYR A 34 -26.82 -27.07 -29.40
CA TYR A 34 -28.23 -26.71 -29.55
C TYR A 34 -28.60 -26.36 -31.00
N ARG A 35 -27.79 -25.54 -31.68
CA ARG A 35 -28.06 -25.11 -33.06
C ARG A 35 -28.02 -26.26 -34.05
N ASN A 36 -27.09 -27.20 -33.87
CA ASN A 36 -26.91 -28.36 -34.75
C ASN A 36 -27.67 -29.62 -34.27
N TRP A 37 -28.53 -29.49 -33.25
CA TRP A 37 -29.25 -30.62 -32.66
C TRP A 37 -30.07 -31.45 -33.66
N PRO A 38 -30.80 -30.86 -34.63
CA PRO A 38 -31.54 -31.65 -35.62
C PRO A 38 -30.63 -32.52 -36.50
N ALA A 39 -29.48 -31.98 -36.93
CA ALA A 39 -28.49 -32.73 -37.72
C ALA A 39 -27.81 -33.82 -36.88
N LEU A 40 -27.52 -33.53 -35.61
CA LEU A 40 -26.94 -34.49 -34.67
C LEU A 40 -27.91 -35.64 -34.37
N LYS A 41 -29.20 -35.34 -34.16
CA LYS A 41 -30.25 -36.34 -33.93
C LYS A 41 -30.40 -37.29 -35.11
N ARG A 42 -30.43 -36.78 -36.35
CA ARG A 42 -30.46 -37.62 -37.57
C ARG A 42 -29.23 -38.52 -37.66
N THR A 43 -28.05 -37.98 -37.35
CA THR A 43 -26.80 -38.75 -37.38
C THR A 43 -26.79 -39.86 -36.32
N MET A 44 -27.34 -39.60 -35.13
CA MET A 44 -27.49 -40.61 -34.07
C MET A 44 -28.50 -41.71 -34.44
N GLN A 45 -29.58 -41.36 -35.16
CA GLN A 45 -30.62 -42.32 -35.55
C GLN A 45 -30.22 -43.15 -36.78
N ASP A 46 -29.62 -42.51 -37.78
CA ASP A 46 -29.32 -43.14 -39.08
C ASP A 46 -27.88 -43.64 -39.17
N MET A 47 -27.03 -43.38 -38.17
CA MET A 47 -25.57 -43.65 -38.15
C MET A 47 -24.82 -43.07 -39.37
N ARG A 48 -25.44 -42.13 -40.10
CA ARG A 48 -24.88 -41.49 -41.29
C ARG A 48 -24.35 -40.11 -40.93
N TRP A 49 -23.05 -39.95 -41.08
CA TRP A 49 -22.38 -38.69 -40.79
C TRP A 49 -22.56 -37.71 -41.95
N SER A 50 -23.28 -36.62 -41.70
CA SER A 50 -23.40 -35.52 -42.66
C SER A 50 -22.16 -34.61 -42.62
N GLU A 51 -21.93 -33.86 -43.69
CA GLU A 51 -20.86 -32.83 -43.73
C GLU A 51 -21.04 -31.79 -42.61
N GLU A 52 -22.29 -31.45 -42.26
CA GLU A 52 -22.60 -30.54 -41.14
C GLU A 52 -22.13 -31.09 -39.79
N THR A 53 -22.30 -32.40 -39.54
CA THR A 53 -21.82 -33.03 -38.30
C THR A 53 -20.31 -33.13 -38.22
N HIS A 54 -19.63 -33.38 -39.35
CA HIS A 54 -18.17 -33.30 -39.41
C HIS A 54 -17.66 -31.88 -39.12
N GLN A 55 -18.31 -30.86 -39.69
CA GLN A 55 -17.95 -29.47 -39.40
C GLN A 55 -18.19 -29.11 -37.94
N PHE A 56 -19.31 -29.53 -37.35
CA PHE A 56 -19.58 -29.39 -35.92
C PHE A 56 -18.50 -30.06 -35.06
N GLY A 57 -18.17 -31.32 -35.33
CA GLY A 57 -17.12 -32.05 -34.61
C GLY A 57 -15.76 -31.35 -34.68
N ARG A 58 -15.40 -30.81 -35.85
CA ARG A 58 -14.18 -30.00 -36.04
C ARG A 58 -14.19 -28.68 -35.28
N ARG A 59 -15.37 -28.05 -35.08
CA ARG A 59 -15.48 -26.83 -34.26
C ARG A 59 -15.31 -27.15 -32.78
N VAL A 60 -16.06 -28.14 -32.28
CA VAL A 60 -16.02 -28.56 -30.88
C VAL A 60 -14.63 -29.05 -30.48
N SER A 61 -13.98 -29.87 -31.32
CA SER A 61 -12.63 -30.37 -31.04
C SER A 61 -11.60 -29.25 -30.91
N ARG A 62 -11.66 -28.23 -31.79
CA ARG A 62 -10.78 -27.05 -31.70
C ARG A 62 -11.01 -26.26 -30.41
N VAL A 63 -12.27 -26.02 -30.04
CA VAL A 63 -12.61 -25.29 -28.81
C VAL A 63 -12.13 -26.07 -27.58
N LEU A 64 -12.44 -27.36 -27.48
CA LEU A 64 -12.03 -28.21 -26.36
C LEU A 64 -10.50 -28.36 -26.26
N LEU A 65 -9.82 -28.56 -27.39
CA LEU A 65 -8.35 -28.63 -27.41
C LEU A 65 -7.74 -27.30 -26.94
N SER A 66 -8.25 -26.17 -27.45
CA SER A 66 -7.78 -24.84 -27.02
C SER A 66 -8.06 -24.58 -25.53
N MET A 67 -9.21 -25.01 -25.02
CA MET A 67 -9.56 -24.92 -23.60
C MET A 67 -8.60 -25.76 -22.74
N GLY A 68 -8.25 -26.96 -23.18
CA GLY A 68 -7.26 -27.83 -22.51
C GLY A 68 -5.88 -27.18 -22.45
N VAL A 69 -5.40 -26.61 -23.56
CA VAL A 69 -4.12 -25.89 -23.61
C VAL A 69 -4.14 -24.67 -22.68
N LEU A 70 -5.20 -23.86 -22.72
CA LEU A 70 -5.32 -22.67 -21.85
C LEU A 70 -5.38 -23.05 -20.36
N LEU A 71 -6.05 -24.14 -20.01
CA LEU A 71 -6.05 -24.68 -18.65
C LEU A 71 -4.66 -25.14 -18.21
N ALA A 72 -3.92 -25.84 -19.06
CA ALA A 72 -2.57 -26.30 -18.77
C ALA A 72 -1.62 -25.10 -18.53
N VAL A 73 -1.68 -24.08 -19.39
CA VAL A 73 -0.92 -22.83 -19.22
C VAL A 73 -1.30 -22.14 -17.91
N ARG A 74 -2.60 -22.07 -17.59
CA ARG A 74 -3.07 -21.46 -16.34
C ARG A 74 -2.55 -22.21 -15.10
N LEU A 75 -2.61 -23.53 -15.09
CA LEU A 75 -2.10 -24.35 -13.99
C LEU A 75 -0.58 -24.21 -13.83
N ALA A 76 0.15 -24.09 -14.94
CA ALA A 76 1.59 -23.80 -14.92
C ALA A 76 1.88 -22.42 -14.27
N LEU A 77 1.09 -21.38 -14.58
CA LEU A 77 1.21 -20.06 -13.94
C LEU A 77 0.90 -20.09 -12.44
N LEU A 78 0.02 -21.00 -12.00
CA LEU A 78 -0.34 -21.22 -10.59
C LEU A 78 0.67 -22.12 -9.84
N GLN A 79 1.83 -22.41 -10.44
CA GLN A 79 2.86 -23.28 -9.87
C GLN A 79 2.32 -24.67 -9.49
N GLY A 80 1.27 -25.14 -10.18
CA GLY A 80 0.68 -26.47 -9.99
C GLY A 80 -0.11 -26.67 -8.69
N SER A 81 -0.36 -25.62 -7.89
CA SER A 81 -1.10 -25.73 -6.63
C SER A 81 -2.51 -25.15 -6.75
N LEU A 82 -3.50 -25.90 -6.25
CA LEU A 82 -4.86 -25.39 -6.06
C LEU A 82 -4.89 -24.50 -4.80
N PRO A 83 -5.68 -23.41 -4.80
CA PRO A 83 -5.84 -22.57 -3.62
C PRO A 83 -6.41 -23.40 -2.47
N ARG A 84 -5.72 -23.37 -1.33
CA ARG A 84 -6.21 -23.98 -0.08
C ARG A 84 -7.11 -22.99 0.62
N PHE A 85 -8.36 -23.38 0.84
CA PHE A 85 -9.33 -22.57 1.57
C PHE A 85 -9.34 -22.96 3.04
N SER A 86 -9.63 -21.97 3.88
CA SER A 86 -9.78 -22.19 5.32
C SER A 86 -11.25 -22.42 5.66
N GLN A 87 -11.54 -23.05 6.80
CA GLN A 87 -12.92 -23.25 7.28
C GLN A 87 -13.66 -21.92 7.50
N GLN A 88 -12.90 -20.86 7.74
CA GLN A 88 -13.40 -19.50 7.90
C GLN A 88 -13.96 -18.91 6.60
N ASP A 89 -13.35 -19.26 5.46
CA ASP A 89 -13.75 -18.75 4.16
C ASP A 89 -15.08 -19.38 3.72
N ASN A 90 -15.21 -20.70 3.87
CA ASN A 90 -16.41 -21.46 3.53
C ASN A 90 -16.72 -22.54 4.59
N PRO A 91 -17.45 -22.20 5.66
CA PRO A 91 -17.73 -23.15 6.75
C PRO A 91 -18.55 -24.35 6.27
N THR A 92 -19.39 -24.17 5.25
CA THR A 92 -20.19 -25.22 4.65
C THR A 92 -19.31 -26.31 4.04
N ALA A 93 -18.25 -25.94 3.31
CA ALA A 93 -17.40 -26.92 2.63
C ALA A 93 -16.69 -27.91 3.57
N PHE A 94 -16.41 -27.51 4.81
CA PHE A 94 -15.71 -28.31 5.81
C PHE A 94 -16.64 -28.99 6.83
N HIS A 95 -17.96 -28.88 6.68
CA HIS A 95 -18.89 -29.53 7.60
C HIS A 95 -18.87 -31.07 7.46
N PRO A 96 -18.85 -31.85 8.55
CA PRO A 96 -18.70 -33.31 8.48
C PRO A 96 -19.90 -34.01 7.82
N ASN A 97 -21.10 -33.49 8.03
CA ASN A 97 -22.32 -34.09 7.47
C ASN A 97 -22.58 -33.62 6.04
N LEU A 98 -22.58 -34.55 5.08
CA LEU A 98 -22.88 -34.31 3.66
C LEU A 98 -24.28 -33.75 3.45
N TYR A 99 -25.26 -34.16 4.27
CA TYR A 99 -26.65 -33.69 4.14
C TYR A 99 -26.77 -32.18 4.37
N VAL A 100 -26.13 -31.67 5.44
CA VAL A 100 -26.07 -30.23 5.74
C VAL A 100 -25.34 -29.46 4.64
N ARG A 101 -24.27 -30.06 4.08
CA ARG A 101 -23.53 -29.47 2.94
C ARG A 101 -24.42 -29.31 1.73
N LEU A 102 -25.11 -30.38 1.33
CA LEU A 102 -25.97 -30.39 0.15
C LEU A 102 -27.13 -29.38 0.30
N LEU A 103 -27.85 -29.41 1.43
CA LEU A 103 -28.94 -28.46 1.68
C LEU A 103 -28.45 -27.01 1.62
N THR A 104 -27.33 -26.73 2.29
CA THR A 104 -26.78 -25.37 2.32
C THR A 104 -26.28 -24.95 0.94
N PHE A 105 -25.62 -25.81 0.16
CA PHE A 105 -25.18 -25.46 -1.20
C PHE A 105 -26.36 -25.24 -2.16
N CYS A 106 -27.41 -26.06 -2.08
CA CYS A 106 -28.66 -25.83 -2.81
C CYS A 106 -29.28 -24.49 -2.43
N TYR A 107 -29.31 -24.16 -1.13
CA TYR A 107 -29.75 -22.85 -0.67
C TYR A 107 -28.90 -21.71 -1.18
N LEU A 108 -27.57 -21.83 -1.15
CA LEU A 108 -26.67 -20.82 -1.67
C LEU A 108 -26.89 -20.59 -3.17
N ALA A 109 -27.10 -21.65 -3.96
CA ALA A 109 -27.43 -21.50 -5.38
C ALA A 109 -28.75 -20.72 -5.58
N ALA A 110 -29.79 -21.06 -4.82
CA ALA A 110 -31.08 -20.36 -4.86
C ALA A 110 -30.96 -18.90 -4.38
N PHE A 111 -30.18 -18.65 -3.34
CA PHE A 111 -29.92 -17.31 -2.80
C PHE A 111 -29.17 -16.43 -3.82
N ASN A 112 -28.19 -16.96 -4.53
CA ASN A 112 -27.50 -16.25 -5.60
C ASN A 112 -28.46 -15.90 -6.76
N TRP A 113 -29.39 -16.78 -7.11
CA TRP A 113 -30.41 -16.46 -8.10
C TRP A 113 -31.39 -15.39 -7.58
N TRP A 114 -31.76 -15.44 -6.30
CA TRP A 114 -32.54 -14.39 -5.67
C TRP A 114 -31.83 -13.02 -5.73
N LEU A 115 -30.51 -12.97 -5.53
CA LEU A 115 -29.73 -11.73 -5.66
C LEU A 115 -29.77 -11.12 -7.08
N LEU A 116 -29.90 -11.96 -8.13
CA LEU A 116 -30.08 -11.48 -9.50
C LEU A 116 -31.44 -10.81 -9.72
N LEU A 117 -32.49 -11.32 -9.07
CA LEU A 117 -33.86 -10.82 -9.20
C LEU A 117 -34.14 -9.62 -8.27
N CYS A 118 -33.63 -9.68 -7.05
CA CYS A 118 -33.83 -8.67 -6.01
C CYS A 118 -32.52 -8.43 -5.24
N PRO A 119 -31.67 -7.50 -5.71
CA PRO A 119 -30.39 -7.18 -5.07
C PRO A 119 -30.60 -6.26 -3.86
N SER A 120 -31.29 -6.74 -2.82
CA SER A 120 -31.57 -5.97 -1.59
C SER A 120 -30.55 -6.20 -0.48
N THR A 121 -30.03 -7.43 -0.36
CA THR A 121 -29.08 -7.84 0.67
C THR A 121 -27.69 -8.05 0.05
N LEU A 122 -27.02 -6.96 -0.32
CA LEU A 122 -25.68 -7.02 -0.90
C LEU A 122 -24.62 -6.77 0.18
N SER A 123 -23.61 -7.63 0.26
CA SER A 123 -22.46 -7.44 1.13
C SER A 123 -21.16 -7.43 0.33
N HIS A 124 -20.20 -6.63 0.76
CA HIS A 124 -18.87 -6.62 0.15
C HIS A 124 -18.05 -7.89 0.49
N ASP A 125 -18.45 -8.63 1.53
CA ASP A 125 -17.81 -9.87 1.97
C ASP A 125 -18.84 -10.80 2.68
N TRP A 126 -18.85 -12.07 2.28
CA TRP A 126 -19.78 -13.12 2.73
C TRP A 126 -19.09 -14.25 3.53
N GLN A 127 -17.83 -14.07 3.91
CA GLN A 127 -17.09 -15.06 4.70
C GLN A 127 -17.60 -15.15 6.15
N MET A 128 -17.01 -16.05 6.95
CA MET A 128 -17.22 -16.14 8.41
C MET A 128 -18.67 -16.41 8.83
N GLY A 129 -19.33 -17.37 8.17
CA GLY A 129 -20.68 -17.79 8.57
C GLY A 129 -21.76 -16.73 8.36
N SER A 130 -21.55 -15.81 7.40
CA SER A 130 -22.53 -14.79 7.02
C SER A 130 -23.91 -15.36 6.70
N ILE A 131 -23.94 -16.57 6.15
CA ILE A 131 -25.16 -17.35 5.94
C ILE A 131 -25.13 -18.55 6.89
N PRO A 132 -26.11 -18.65 7.83
CA PRO A 132 -26.21 -19.80 8.72
C PRO A 132 -26.45 -21.08 7.94
N LEU A 133 -25.84 -22.17 8.40
CA LEU A 133 -26.00 -23.50 7.81
C LEU A 133 -27.45 -23.96 7.88
N VAL A 134 -27.93 -24.59 6.81
CA VAL A 134 -29.27 -25.18 6.76
C VAL A 134 -29.15 -26.62 7.25
N THR A 135 -29.63 -26.88 8.47
CA THR A 135 -29.47 -28.19 9.14
C THR A 135 -30.71 -29.07 9.01
N THR A 136 -31.90 -28.51 8.79
CA THR A 136 -33.16 -29.24 8.71
C THR A 136 -33.86 -29.00 7.38
N LEU A 137 -34.63 -29.99 6.91
CA LEU A 137 -35.52 -29.85 5.75
C LEU A 137 -36.68 -28.88 6.02
N SER A 138 -37.10 -28.77 7.27
CA SER A 138 -38.18 -27.88 7.73
C SER A 138 -37.80 -26.40 7.82
N ASP A 139 -36.54 -26.03 7.55
CA ASP A 139 -36.13 -24.63 7.49
C ASP A 139 -36.92 -23.90 6.38
N PRO A 140 -37.60 -22.77 6.66
CA PRO A 140 -38.33 -22.00 5.65
C PRO A 140 -37.47 -21.59 4.45
N ARG A 141 -36.16 -21.50 4.61
CA ARG A 141 -35.22 -21.22 3.52
C ARG A 141 -35.25 -22.28 2.41
N ASN A 142 -35.57 -23.52 2.75
CA ASN A 142 -35.70 -24.59 1.76
C ASN A 142 -36.86 -24.34 0.80
N LEU A 143 -37.90 -23.61 1.19
CA LEU A 143 -38.97 -23.22 0.27
C LEU A 143 -38.42 -22.43 -0.93
N LEU A 144 -37.53 -21.47 -0.68
CA LEU A 144 -36.87 -20.72 -1.76
C LEU A 144 -36.05 -21.65 -2.65
N THR A 145 -35.41 -22.67 -2.07
CA THR A 145 -34.64 -23.66 -2.84
C THR A 145 -35.53 -24.50 -3.74
N PHE A 146 -36.65 -25.02 -3.21
CA PHE A 146 -37.59 -25.81 -4.00
C PHE A 146 -38.20 -25.00 -5.13
N ILE A 147 -38.55 -23.73 -4.89
CA ILE A 147 -39.06 -22.82 -5.92
C ILE A 147 -37.99 -22.58 -6.99
N ALA A 148 -36.75 -22.27 -6.59
CA ALA A 148 -35.67 -22.01 -7.53
C ALA A 148 -35.35 -23.24 -8.38
N PHE A 149 -35.13 -24.41 -7.76
CA PHE A 149 -34.84 -25.64 -8.51
C PHE A 149 -36.04 -26.12 -9.34
N GLY A 150 -37.27 -25.94 -8.86
CA GLY A 150 -38.48 -26.20 -9.64
C GLY A 150 -38.58 -25.32 -10.89
N ALA A 151 -38.29 -24.03 -10.75
CA ALA A 151 -38.22 -23.10 -11.89
C ALA A 151 -37.08 -23.49 -12.86
N ALA A 152 -35.89 -23.83 -12.35
CA ALA A 152 -34.79 -24.32 -13.18
C ALA A 152 -35.18 -25.57 -13.95
N LEU A 153 -35.82 -26.55 -13.30
CA LEU A 153 -36.28 -27.78 -13.93
C LEU A 153 -37.31 -27.50 -15.03
N LEU A 154 -38.23 -26.56 -14.80
CA LEU A 154 -39.20 -26.14 -15.80
C LEU A 154 -38.54 -25.47 -17.00
N PHE A 155 -37.50 -24.65 -16.79
CA PHE A 155 -36.70 -24.08 -17.87
C PHE A 155 -35.91 -25.15 -18.64
N VAL A 156 -35.34 -26.14 -17.95
CA VAL A 156 -34.67 -27.29 -18.60
C VAL A 156 -35.68 -28.06 -19.45
N PHE A 157 -36.83 -28.41 -18.88
CA PHE A 157 -37.87 -29.15 -19.60
C PHE A 157 -38.35 -28.38 -20.84
N ARG A 158 -38.63 -27.08 -20.69
CA ARG A 158 -39.03 -26.23 -21.81
C ARG A 158 -37.92 -26.08 -22.84
N GLY A 159 -36.67 -25.94 -22.40
CA GLY A 159 -35.50 -25.92 -23.26
C GLY A 159 -35.35 -27.19 -24.08
N LEU A 160 -35.54 -28.37 -23.47
CA LEU A 160 -35.50 -29.67 -24.16
C LEU A 160 -36.63 -29.81 -25.18
N MET A 161 -37.85 -29.38 -24.85
CA MET A 161 -38.97 -29.36 -25.83
C MET A 161 -38.69 -28.39 -26.99
N ASP A 162 -38.12 -27.23 -26.69
CA ASP A 162 -37.73 -26.22 -27.67
C ASP A 162 -36.48 -26.62 -28.48
N CYS A 163 -35.65 -27.56 -28.03
CA CYS A 163 -34.55 -28.14 -28.81
C CYS A 163 -35.05 -28.85 -30.06
N GLU A 164 -36.23 -29.45 -30.00
CA GLU A 164 -36.81 -30.17 -31.14
C GLU A 164 -37.40 -29.23 -32.19
N HIS A 165 -37.94 -28.08 -31.76
CA HIS A 165 -38.66 -27.15 -32.63
C HIS A 165 -37.89 -25.86 -32.96
N GLN A 166 -36.78 -25.57 -32.26
CA GLN A 166 -35.95 -24.37 -32.36
C GLN A 166 -36.73 -23.03 -32.33
N ARG A 167 -37.93 -22.99 -31.75
CA ARG A 167 -38.83 -21.82 -31.78
C ARG A 167 -38.44 -20.70 -30.81
N HIS A 168 -37.74 -21.02 -29.73
CA HIS A 168 -37.47 -20.08 -28.63
C HIS A 168 -35.99 -20.03 -28.25
N VAL A 169 -35.15 -19.74 -29.24
CA VAL A 169 -33.69 -19.59 -29.06
C VAL A 169 -33.30 -18.66 -27.88
N PRO A 170 -33.96 -17.52 -27.62
CA PRO A 170 -33.59 -16.65 -26.49
C PRO A 170 -33.74 -17.32 -25.12
N VAL A 171 -34.70 -18.24 -24.95
CA VAL A 171 -34.92 -18.95 -23.68
C VAL A 171 -33.76 -19.89 -23.39
N VAL A 172 -33.36 -20.68 -24.40
CA VAL A 172 -32.25 -21.63 -24.25
C VAL A 172 -30.94 -20.88 -24.04
N LEU A 173 -30.66 -19.84 -24.81
CA LEU A 173 -29.45 -19.03 -24.64
C LEU A 173 -29.41 -18.34 -23.27
N GLY A 174 -30.51 -17.73 -22.84
CA GLY A 174 -30.62 -17.09 -21.53
C GLY A 174 -30.39 -18.07 -20.38
N PHE A 175 -30.95 -19.28 -20.48
CA PHE A 175 -30.75 -20.34 -19.49
C PHE A 175 -29.30 -20.88 -19.47
N LEU A 176 -28.69 -21.10 -20.64
CA LEU A 176 -27.30 -21.54 -20.73
C LEU A 176 -26.34 -20.49 -20.13
N LEU A 177 -26.56 -19.20 -20.40
CA LEU A 177 -25.82 -18.08 -19.83
C LEU A 177 -26.04 -17.93 -18.31
N LEU A 178 -27.21 -18.30 -17.81
CA LEU A 178 -27.52 -18.27 -16.38
C LEU A 178 -26.82 -19.39 -15.61
N VAL A 179 -26.87 -20.63 -16.13
CA VAL A 179 -26.44 -21.84 -15.39
C VAL A 179 -24.97 -22.18 -15.60
N LEU A 180 -24.48 -22.24 -16.85
CA LEU A 180 -23.12 -22.75 -17.11
C LEU A 180 -22.02 -21.88 -16.47
N PRO A 181 -22.06 -20.55 -16.55
CA PRO A 181 -21.07 -19.69 -15.89
C PRO A 181 -21.18 -19.70 -14.37
N PHE A 182 -22.36 -20.00 -13.83
CA PHE A 182 -22.60 -20.05 -12.39
C PHE A 182 -22.21 -21.40 -11.76
N LEU A 183 -22.25 -22.50 -12.53
CA LEU A 183 -22.02 -23.85 -12.02
C LEU A 183 -20.74 -24.02 -11.19
N PRO A 184 -19.56 -23.51 -11.61
CA PRO A 184 -18.34 -23.61 -10.79
C PRO A 184 -18.44 -22.87 -9.44
N ALA A 185 -19.29 -21.85 -9.36
CA ALA A 185 -19.47 -21.03 -8.16
C ALA A 185 -20.54 -21.56 -7.19
N THR A 186 -21.31 -22.58 -7.58
CA THR A 186 -22.38 -23.17 -6.75
C THR A 186 -21.87 -23.96 -5.55
N ASN A 187 -20.58 -24.30 -5.50
CA ASN A 187 -19.99 -25.27 -4.57
C ASN A 187 -20.54 -26.71 -4.70
N LEU A 188 -21.41 -27.00 -5.68
CA LEU A 188 -21.95 -28.34 -5.93
C LEU A 188 -20.96 -29.25 -6.68
N VAL A 189 -20.21 -28.68 -7.63
CA VAL A 189 -19.25 -29.42 -8.46
C VAL A 189 -17.82 -29.26 -7.95
N VAL A 190 -17.43 -28.03 -7.63
CA VAL A 190 -16.09 -27.69 -7.12
C VAL A 190 -16.28 -26.84 -5.87
N THR A 191 -15.62 -27.21 -4.78
CA THR A 191 -15.63 -26.40 -3.55
C THR A 191 -14.73 -25.18 -3.73
N VAL A 192 -15.32 -24.00 -3.68
CA VAL A 192 -14.68 -22.70 -3.79
C VAL A 192 -14.67 -22.02 -2.42
N GLY A 193 -13.68 -21.17 -2.15
CA GLY A 193 -13.54 -20.48 -0.87
C GLY A 193 -14.63 -19.46 -0.54
N PHE A 194 -15.45 -19.02 -1.49
CA PHE A 194 -16.48 -18.00 -1.22
C PHE A 194 -17.87 -18.63 -1.08
N VAL A 195 -18.60 -18.20 -0.04
CA VAL A 195 -19.96 -18.69 0.28
C VAL A 195 -21.00 -18.17 -0.73
N VAL A 196 -20.92 -16.89 -1.08
CA VAL A 196 -21.80 -16.25 -2.09
C VAL A 196 -20.92 -15.63 -3.17
N ALA A 197 -21.30 -15.87 -4.43
CA ALA A 197 -20.46 -15.56 -5.57
C ALA A 197 -20.95 -14.33 -6.34
N GLU A 198 -21.27 -13.22 -5.65
CA GLU A 198 -21.76 -11.98 -6.27
C GLU A 198 -20.87 -11.52 -7.44
N ARG A 199 -19.55 -11.63 -7.27
CA ARG A 199 -18.55 -11.21 -8.27
C ARG A 199 -18.56 -12.05 -9.56
N VAL A 200 -19.18 -13.25 -9.51
CA VAL A 200 -19.32 -14.20 -10.62
C VAL A 200 -20.66 -14.02 -11.34
N LEU A 201 -21.64 -13.36 -10.71
CA LEU A 201 -22.99 -13.17 -11.25
C LEU A 201 -23.08 -12.25 -12.47
N TYR A 202 -21.97 -11.65 -12.93
CA TYR A 202 -21.98 -10.76 -14.11
C TYR A 202 -22.38 -11.45 -15.42
N ILE A 203 -21.92 -12.68 -15.69
CA ILE A 203 -22.35 -13.42 -16.89
C ILE A 203 -23.76 -14.01 -16.69
N PRO A 204 -24.07 -14.63 -15.53
CA PRO A 204 -25.42 -15.07 -15.21
C PRO A 204 -26.49 -13.97 -15.27
N SER A 205 -26.15 -12.72 -14.93
CA SER A 205 -27.09 -11.60 -15.00
C SER A 205 -27.52 -11.28 -16.43
N MET A 206 -26.64 -11.45 -17.42
CA MET A 206 -27.01 -11.34 -18.84
C MET A 206 -28.03 -12.41 -19.23
N GLY A 207 -27.83 -13.65 -18.77
CA GLY A 207 -28.79 -14.74 -18.97
C GLY A 207 -30.15 -14.42 -18.35
N CYS A 208 -30.16 -13.95 -17.10
CA CYS A 208 -31.37 -13.52 -16.40
C CYS A 208 -32.08 -12.37 -17.13
N LEU A 209 -31.33 -11.38 -17.64
CA LEU A 209 -31.88 -10.26 -18.39
C LEU A 209 -32.59 -10.73 -19.67
N ILE A 210 -31.96 -11.62 -20.44
CA ILE A 210 -32.56 -12.19 -21.67
C ILE A 210 -33.87 -12.90 -21.32
N LEU A 211 -33.89 -13.71 -20.27
CA LEU A 211 -35.08 -14.45 -19.84
C LEU A 211 -36.21 -13.50 -19.39
N VAL A 212 -35.90 -12.48 -18.60
CA VAL A 212 -36.89 -11.51 -18.10
C VAL A 212 -37.45 -10.66 -19.25
N VAL A 213 -36.59 -10.12 -20.12
CA VAL A 213 -37.03 -9.28 -21.25
C VAL A 213 -37.84 -10.08 -22.25
N TYR A 214 -37.40 -11.29 -22.61
CA TYR A 214 -38.14 -12.15 -23.52
C TYR A 214 -39.46 -12.63 -22.91
N GLY A 215 -39.48 -12.93 -21.60
CA GLY A 215 -40.69 -13.24 -20.86
C GLY A 215 -41.69 -12.07 -20.86
N ALA A 216 -41.19 -10.85 -20.63
CA ALA A 216 -41.99 -9.62 -20.70
C ALA A 216 -42.55 -9.37 -22.10
N GLN A 217 -41.75 -9.57 -23.16
CA GLN A 217 -42.21 -9.46 -24.55
C GLN A 217 -43.34 -10.46 -24.85
N ARG A 218 -43.17 -11.72 -24.46
CA ARG A 218 -44.20 -12.76 -24.66
C ARG A 218 -45.47 -12.48 -23.88
N LEU A 219 -45.34 -11.93 -22.68
CA LEU A 219 -46.49 -11.50 -21.90
C LEU A 219 -47.20 -10.32 -22.59
N TRP A 220 -46.46 -9.33 -23.09
CA TRP A 220 -46.99 -8.18 -23.82
C TRP A 220 -47.81 -8.59 -25.05
N GLU A 221 -47.31 -9.55 -25.83
CA GLU A 221 -48.00 -10.10 -27.02
C GLU A 221 -49.33 -10.77 -26.66
N ARG A 222 -49.44 -11.38 -25.48
CA ARG A 222 -50.63 -12.11 -25.00
C ARG A 222 -51.60 -11.25 -24.19
N LEU A 223 -51.15 -10.12 -23.65
CA LEU A 223 -51.98 -9.25 -22.82
C LEU A 223 -52.96 -8.42 -23.65
N ASP A 224 -54.20 -8.34 -23.16
CA ASP A 224 -55.23 -7.43 -23.68
C ASP A 224 -54.80 -5.97 -23.61
N ALA A 225 -55.32 -5.15 -24.52
CA ALA A 225 -55.01 -3.72 -24.60
C ALA A 225 -55.27 -2.97 -23.27
N ARG A 226 -56.25 -3.41 -22.47
CA ARG A 226 -56.56 -2.84 -21.14
C ARG A 226 -55.45 -3.11 -20.11
N LEU A 227 -54.81 -4.28 -20.17
CA LEU A 227 -53.77 -4.71 -19.22
C LEU A 227 -52.35 -4.25 -19.63
N ARG A 228 -52.16 -3.83 -20.88
CA ARG A 228 -50.86 -3.30 -21.36
C ARG A 228 -50.42 -2.03 -20.64
N ARG A 229 -51.34 -1.10 -20.39
CA ARG A 229 -51.06 0.16 -19.66
C ARG A 229 -50.58 -0.09 -18.22
N PRO A 230 -51.30 -0.83 -17.36
CA PRO A 230 -50.81 -1.11 -16.01
C PRO A 230 -49.52 -1.93 -16.01
N PHE A 231 -49.34 -2.85 -16.96
CA PHE A 231 -48.08 -3.60 -17.12
C PHE A 231 -46.89 -2.68 -17.47
N LEU A 232 -47.07 -1.73 -18.39
CA LEU A 232 -46.04 -0.76 -18.75
C LEU A 232 -45.70 0.14 -17.55
N LEU A 233 -46.72 0.66 -16.85
CA LEU A 233 -46.54 1.48 -15.65
C LEU A 233 -45.79 0.72 -14.56
N LEU A 234 -46.15 -0.55 -14.30
CA LEU A 234 -45.44 -1.41 -13.35
C LEU A 234 -43.98 -1.59 -13.74
N THR A 235 -43.71 -1.82 -15.02
CA THR A 235 -42.34 -1.98 -15.54
C THR A 235 -41.53 -0.70 -15.34
N ILE A 236 -42.09 0.47 -15.65
CA ILE A 236 -41.44 1.78 -15.45
C ILE A 236 -41.17 2.02 -13.96
N VAL A 237 -42.15 1.73 -13.08
CA VAL A 237 -41.99 1.88 -11.63
C VAL A 237 -40.88 0.98 -11.09
N LEU A 238 -40.83 -0.28 -11.52
CA LEU A 238 -39.77 -1.21 -11.13
C LEU A 238 -38.38 -0.74 -11.59
N LEU A 239 -38.27 -0.24 -12.83
CA LEU A 239 -37.02 0.33 -13.35
C LEU A 239 -36.60 1.58 -12.57
N ALA A 240 -37.53 2.51 -12.33
CA ALA A 240 -37.26 3.72 -11.55
C ALA A 240 -36.83 3.37 -10.11
N ALA A 241 -37.49 2.41 -9.47
CA ALA A 241 -37.12 1.92 -8.14
C ALA A 241 -35.72 1.27 -8.14
N GLY A 242 -35.38 0.50 -9.18
CA GLY A 242 -34.05 -0.09 -9.36
C GLY A 242 -32.95 0.97 -9.54
N CYS A 243 -33.20 2.00 -10.35
CA CYS A 243 -32.30 3.13 -10.53
C CYS A 243 -32.09 3.91 -9.22
N LEU A 244 -33.18 4.23 -8.51
CA LEU A 244 -33.13 4.92 -7.21
C LEU A 244 -32.35 4.10 -6.18
N LYS A 245 -32.58 2.78 -6.10
CA LYS A 245 -31.80 1.88 -5.23
C LYS A 245 -30.33 1.86 -5.60
N THR A 246 -30.00 1.88 -6.89
CA THR A 246 -28.60 1.89 -7.36
C THR A 246 -27.91 3.20 -6.95
N ILE A 247 -28.58 4.34 -7.11
CA ILE A 247 -28.07 5.65 -6.68
C ILE A 247 -27.86 5.67 -5.16
N ALA A 248 -28.84 5.19 -4.38
CA ALA A 248 -28.71 5.08 -2.94
C ALA A 248 -27.53 4.18 -2.53
N ARG A 249 -27.35 3.03 -3.21
CA ARG A 249 -26.25 2.11 -2.95
C ARG A 249 -24.88 2.70 -3.27
N ASN A 250 -24.76 3.61 -4.24
CA ASN A 250 -23.50 4.30 -4.52
C ASN A 250 -23.00 5.12 -3.32
N GLN A 251 -23.89 5.59 -2.44
CA GLN A 251 -23.50 6.29 -1.22
C GLN A 251 -22.75 5.37 -0.25
N ASP A 252 -23.03 4.07 -0.23
CA ASP A 252 -22.30 3.11 0.61
C ASP A 252 -20.81 3.01 0.22
N TRP A 253 -20.47 3.32 -1.04
CA TRP A 253 -19.10 3.32 -1.55
C TRP A 253 -18.38 4.68 -1.40
N SER A 254 -19.07 5.71 -0.90
CA SER A 254 -18.51 7.07 -0.78
C SER A 254 -17.33 7.16 0.19
N SER A 255 -17.34 6.35 1.24
CA SER A 255 -16.32 6.38 2.30
C SER A 255 -16.11 5.00 2.91
N ARG A 256 -14.94 4.80 3.52
CA ARG A 256 -14.62 3.58 4.27
C ARG A 256 -15.61 3.32 5.42
N GLU A 257 -16.08 4.38 6.08
CA GLU A 257 -17.07 4.29 7.15
C GLU A 257 -18.42 3.80 6.63
N ALA A 258 -18.94 4.44 5.57
CA ALA A 258 -20.22 4.08 4.98
C ALA A 258 -20.25 2.62 4.51
N LEU A 259 -19.16 2.17 3.87
CA LEU A 259 -19.04 0.79 3.38
C LEU A 259 -19.08 -0.24 4.52
N LEU A 260 -18.31 0.01 5.58
CA LEU A 260 -18.26 -0.89 6.74
C LEU A 260 -19.57 -0.86 7.53
N ARG A 261 -20.21 0.30 7.67
CA ARG A 261 -21.52 0.44 8.33
C ARG A 261 -22.62 -0.27 7.55
N SER A 262 -22.61 -0.18 6.22
CA SER A 262 -23.52 -0.92 5.34
C SER A 262 -23.29 -2.44 5.45
N GLY A 263 -22.02 -2.87 5.55
CA GLY A 263 -21.66 -4.27 5.85
C GLY A 263 -22.22 -4.77 7.19
N LEU A 264 -22.11 -3.97 8.25
CA LEU A 264 -22.68 -4.31 9.57
C LEU A 264 -24.21 -4.33 9.56
N LYS A 265 -24.86 -3.45 8.79
CA LYS A 265 -26.32 -3.42 8.64
C LYS A 265 -26.83 -4.69 7.95
N THR A 266 -26.09 -5.18 6.96
CA THR A 266 -26.46 -6.37 6.18
C THR A 266 -26.10 -7.67 6.90
N LEU A 267 -24.97 -7.69 7.60
CA LEU A 267 -24.43 -8.86 8.30
C LEU A 267 -24.03 -8.52 9.75
N PRO A 268 -25.01 -8.28 10.64
CA PRO A 268 -24.75 -7.91 12.03
C PRO A 268 -24.13 -9.04 12.85
N HIS A 269 -24.21 -10.29 12.38
CA HIS A 269 -23.66 -11.46 13.07
C HIS A 269 -22.33 -11.94 12.46
N ASN A 270 -21.68 -11.12 11.62
CA ASN A 270 -20.39 -11.47 11.04
C ASN A 270 -19.23 -10.87 11.86
N ALA A 271 -18.41 -11.74 12.47
CA ALA A 271 -17.26 -11.34 13.28
C ALA A 271 -16.26 -10.46 12.51
N LYS A 272 -16.05 -10.72 11.22
CA LYS A 272 -15.11 -9.96 10.37
C LYS A 272 -15.60 -8.54 10.10
N MET A 273 -16.92 -8.33 9.99
CA MET A 273 -17.50 -6.99 9.84
C MET A 273 -17.23 -6.14 11.08
N HIS A 274 -17.49 -6.70 12.27
CA HIS A 274 -17.20 -6.05 13.54
C HIS A 274 -15.70 -5.77 13.70
N TYR A 275 -14.85 -6.72 13.38
CA TYR A 275 -13.39 -6.55 13.40
C TYR A 275 -12.91 -5.42 12.47
N ASN A 276 -13.38 -5.40 11.23
CA ASN A 276 -12.98 -4.38 10.25
C ASN A 276 -13.46 -2.98 10.64
N PHE A 277 -14.66 -2.87 11.22
CA PHE A 277 -15.16 -1.60 11.75
C PHE A 277 -14.38 -1.17 13.00
N GLY A 278 -14.03 -2.10 13.88
CA GLY A 278 -13.12 -1.86 15.01
C GLY A 278 -11.76 -1.32 14.57
N ASN A 279 -11.17 -1.87 13.49
CA ASN A 279 -9.93 -1.36 12.89
C ASN A 279 -10.11 0.09 12.41
N PHE A 280 -11.20 0.39 11.70
CA PHE A 280 -11.50 1.74 11.24
C PHE A 280 -11.65 2.74 12.40
N LEU A 281 -12.35 2.36 13.46
CA LEU A 281 -12.54 3.21 14.65
C LEU A 281 -11.22 3.46 15.38
N ARG A 282 -10.37 2.43 15.52
CA ARG A 282 -9.03 2.56 16.06
C ARG A 282 -8.17 3.52 15.23
N ASP A 283 -8.17 3.34 13.90
CA ASP A 283 -7.41 4.19 12.98
C ASP A 283 -7.92 5.65 13.03
N SER A 284 -9.20 5.86 13.34
CA SER A 284 -9.86 7.16 13.54
C SER A 284 -9.70 7.74 14.95
N SER A 285 -8.80 7.18 15.76
CA SER A 285 -8.53 7.61 17.15
C SER A 285 -9.75 7.52 18.10
N ARG A 286 -10.64 6.53 17.89
CA ARG A 286 -11.80 6.23 18.75
C ARG A 286 -11.64 4.83 19.37
N PRO A 287 -10.80 4.65 20.41
CA PRO A 287 -10.44 3.33 20.92
C PRO A 287 -11.57 2.64 21.68
N GLU A 288 -12.43 3.35 22.42
CA GLU A 288 -13.50 2.75 23.23
C GLU A 288 -14.58 2.10 22.36
N PRO A 289 -15.12 2.76 21.33
CA PRO A 289 -16.01 2.11 20.37
C PRO A 289 -15.32 0.95 19.63
N ALA A 290 -14.03 1.08 19.31
CA ALA A 290 -13.28 0.01 18.66
C ALA A 290 -13.22 -1.26 19.54
N ILE A 291 -12.97 -1.11 20.84
CA ILE A 291 -12.97 -2.21 21.81
C ILE A 291 -14.32 -2.90 21.86
N ALA A 292 -15.44 -2.16 21.86
CA ALA A 292 -16.78 -2.75 21.84
C ALA A 292 -17.00 -3.62 20.59
N HIS A 293 -16.60 -3.14 19.41
CA HIS A 293 -16.69 -3.94 18.18
C HIS A 293 -15.73 -5.13 18.16
N TYR A 294 -14.51 -5.03 18.71
CA TYR A 294 -13.64 -6.21 18.86
C TYR A 294 -14.20 -7.24 19.82
N ARG A 295 -14.82 -6.81 20.93
CA ARG A 295 -15.51 -7.72 21.86
C ARG A 295 -16.66 -8.45 21.18
N GLU A 296 -17.44 -7.75 20.37
CA GLU A 296 -18.52 -8.38 19.62
C GLU A 296 -17.97 -9.36 18.55
N ALA A 297 -16.88 -9.00 17.87
CA ALA A 297 -16.18 -9.91 16.97
C ALA A 297 -15.69 -11.18 17.69
N LEU A 298 -15.16 -11.04 18.91
CA LEU A 298 -14.72 -12.18 19.74
C LEU A 298 -15.89 -12.97 20.36
N ARG A 299 -17.04 -12.32 20.62
CA ARG A 299 -18.26 -13.02 21.05
C ARG A 299 -18.78 -13.92 19.93
N LEU A 300 -18.78 -13.42 18.70
CA LEU A 300 -19.16 -14.16 17.51
C LEU A 300 -18.11 -15.21 17.12
N TRP A 301 -16.82 -14.91 17.34
CA TRP A 301 -15.73 -15.81 17.03
C TRP A 301 -14.59 -15.74 18.08
N PRO A 302 -14.66 -16.59 19.13
CA PRO A 302 -13.71 -16.54 20.25
C PRO A 302 -12.26 -16.81 19.86
N THR A 303 -12.01 -17.60 18.80
CA THR A 303 -10.65 -17.95 18.38
C THR A 303 -10.05 -16.97 17.37
N TYR A 304 -10.63 -15.77 17.22
CA TYR A 304 -10.16 -14.77 16.25
C TYR A 304 -8.84 -14.11 16.71
N ALA A 305 -7.72 -14.74 16.40
CA ALA A 305 -6.39 -14.30 16.83
C ALA A 305 -6.07 -12.83 16.51
N SER A 306 -6.42 -12.36 15.30
CA SER A 306 -6.16 -10.96 14.91
C SER A 306 -7.03 -9.96 15.67
N ALA A 307 -8.26 -10.32 16.07
CA ALA A 307 -9.09 -9.49 16.93
C ALA A 307 -8.52 -9.42 18.35
N HIS A 308 -8.07 -10.55 18.90
CA HIS A 308 -7.34 -10.60 20.17
C HIS A 308 -6.06 -9.75 20.16
N ASN A 309 -5.25 -9.83 19.09
CA ASN A 309 -4.08 -8.97 18.95
C ASN A 309 -4.46 -7.48 18.97
N ASN A 310 -5.46 -7.08 18.18
CA ASN A 310 -5.81 -5.67 18.05
C ASN A 310 -6.48 -5.10 19.31
N ILE A 311 -7.35 -5.85 20.00
CA ILE A 311 -7.90 -5.43 21.29
C ILE A 311 -6.77 -5.28 22.33
N GLY A 312 -5.77 -6.19 22.33
CA GLY A 312 -4.62 -6.13 23.23
C GLY A 312 -3.82 -4.83 23.10
N THR A 313 -3.69 -4.29 21.89
CA THR A 313 -3.02 -2.99 21.67
C THR A 313 -3.76 -1.78 22.25
N LEU A 314 -5.06 -1.92 22.55
CA LEU A 314 -5.91 -0.87 23.09
C LEU A 314 -6.21 -1.05 24.58
N MET A 315 -5.77 -2.15 25.18
CA MET A 315 -5.94 -2.38 26.61
C MET A 315 -4.99 -1.49 27.43
N PRO A 316 -5.51 -0.72 28.40
CA PRO A 316 -4.66 0.13 29.22
C PRO A 316 -3.92 -0.64 30.31
N GLN A 317 -4.49 -1.72 30.83
CA GLN A 317 -3.85 -2.55 31.85
C GLN A 317 -2.94 -3.61 31.22
N PHE A 318 -1.76 -3.78 31.82
CA PHE A 318 -0.79 -4.78 31.37
C PHE A 318 -1.35 -6.20 31.34
N ALA A 319 -2.04 -6.62 32.42
CA ALA A 319 -2.56 -7.98 32.55
C ALA A 319 -3.62 -8.31 31.47
N THR A 320 -4.50 -7.36 31.14
CA THR A 320 -5.53 -7.57 30.11
C THR A 320 -4.94 -7.54 28.70
N ALA A 321 -3.95 -6.69 28.45
CA ALA A 321 -3.20 -6.70 27.20
C ALA A 321 -2.44 -8.04 27.00
N GLU A 322 -1.72 -8.50 28.02
CA GLU A 322 -0.98 -9.76 28.01
C GLU A 322 -1.91 -10.96 27.77
N TYR A 323 -3.06 -11.00 28.45
CA TYR A 323 -4.08 -12.03 28.23
C TYR A 323 -4.48 -12.13 26.76
N HIS A 324 -4.82 -11.00 26.14
CA HIS A 324 -5.26 -11.00 24.74
C HIS A 324 -4.14 -11.36 23.75
N PHE A 325 -2.91 -10.91 23.96
CA PHE A 325 -1.80 -11.34 23.12
C PHE A 325 -1.50 -12.85 23.27
N ARG A 326 -1.59 -13.39 24.48
CA ARG A 326 -1.43 -14.83 24.72
C ARG A 326 -2.54 -15.64 24.08
N GLU A 327 -3.79 -15.21 24.16
CA GLU A 327 -4.89 -15.87 23.45
C GLU A 327 -4.71 -15.81 21.92
N ALA A 328 -4.23 -14.68 21.38
CA ALA A 328 -3.90 -14.59 19.95
C ALA A 328 -2.85 -15.63 19.54
N ILE A 329 -1.78 -15.80 20.34
CA ILE A 329 -0.72 -16.79 20.10
C ILE A 329 -1.23 -18.22 20.30
N LYS A 330 -2.12 -18.45 21.27
CA LYS A 330 -2.74 -19.76 21.53
C LYS A 330 -3.57 -20.22 20.34
N TYR A 331 -4.38 -19.34 19.75
CA TYR A 331 -5.20 -19.68 18.59
C TYR A 331 -4.42 -19.65 17.27
N ALA A 332 -3.35 -18.86 17.18
CA ALA A 332 -2.46 -18.80 16.03
C ALA A 332 -1.00 -18.66 16.49
N SER A 333 -0.32 -19.81 16.65
CA SER A 333 1.05 -19.88 17.17
C SER A 333 2.09 -19.17 16.29
N GLU A 334 1.79 -19.00 15.01
CA GLU A 334 2.62 -18.32 14.02
C GLU A 334 2.22 -16.84 13.81
N HIS A 335 1.35 -16.27 14.67
CA HIS A 335 0.89 -14.89 14.51
C HIS A 335 1.97 -13.87 14.90
N ILE A 336 2.80 -13.47 13.92
CA ILE A 336 3.99 -12.62 14.09
C ILE A 336 3.68 -11.32 14.85
N ASN A 337 2.62 -10.60 14.49
CA ASN A 337 2.25 -9.34 15.15
C ASN A 337 1.90 -9.53 16.63
N ALA A 338 1.39 -10.69 17.02
CA ALA A 338 1.02 -10.96 18.41
C ALA A 338 2.27 -11.21 19.27
N HIS A 339 3.23 -11.99 18.74
CA HIS A 339 4.57 -12.14 19.34
C HIS A 339 5.27 -10.79 19.47
N TYR A 340 5.27 -9.98 18.41
CA TYR A 340 5.91 -8.66 18.42
C TYR A 340 5.28 -7.72 19.47
N ASN A 341 3.94 -7.63 19.49
CA ASN A 341 3.23 -6.77 20.43
C ASN A 341 3.39 -7.25 21.89
N LEU A 342 3.42 -8.56 22.12
CA LEU A 342 3.71 -9.13 23.43
C LEU A 342 5.15 -8.85 23.87
N GLY A 343 6.12 -8.97 22.96
CA GLY A 343 7.52 -8.61 23.23
C GLY A 343 7.67 -7.13 23.59
N GLN A 344 6.97 -6.24 22.88
CA GLN A 344 6.92 -4.82 23.20
C GLN A 344 6.24 -4.53 24.54
N LEU A 345 5.18 -5.26 24.89
CA LEU A 345 4.53 -5.17 26.18
C LEU A 345 5.49 -5.59 27.31
N TYR A 346 6.21 -6.70 27.15
CA TYR A 346 7.21 -7.16 28.12
C TYR A 346 8.38 -6.22 28.28
N ARG A 347 8.85 -5.61 27.18
CA ARG A 347 9.88 -4.57 27.23
C ARG A 347 9.45 -3.38 28.08
N LYS A 348 8.22 -2.90 27.91
CA LYS A 348 7.67 -1.77 28.71
C LYS A 348 7.56 -2.10 30.21
N SER A 349 7.45 -3.37 30.56
CA SER A 349 7.35 -3.85 31.94
C SER A 349 8.66 -4.41 32.50
N ASN A 350 9.80 -4.07 31.89
CA ASN A 350 11.14 -4.50 32.30
C ASN A 350 11.35 -6.03 32.35
N ARG A 351 10.49 -6.82 31.68
CA ARG A 351 10.66 -8.27 31.51
C ARG A 351 11.50 -8.55 30.27
N THR A 352 12.77 -8.17 30.33
CA THR A 352 13.69 -8.17 29.17
C THR A 352 13.90 -9.56 28.57
N SER A 353 14.06 -10.59 29.40
CA SER A 353 14.27 -11.97 28.93
C SER A 353 13.08 -12.52 28.15
N ASP A 354 11.86 -12.27 28.62
CA ASP A 354 10.63 -12.67 27.93
C ASP A 354 10.43 -11.85 26.65
N ALA A 355 10.76 -10.55 26.67
CA ALA A 355 10.71 -9.70 25.49
C ALA A 355 11.62 -10.21 24.36
N ILE A 356 12.87 -10.56 24.70
CA ILE A 356 13.83 -11.14 23.75
C ILE A 356 13.27 -12.42 23.14
N ARG A 357 12.76 -13.35 23.97
CA ARG A 357 12.19 -14.62 23.50
C ARG A 357 11.07 -14.42 22.47
N MET A 358 10.17 -13.47 22.72
CA MET A 358 9.05 -13.19 21.80
C MET A 358 9.53 -12.53 20.50
N LEU A 359 10.51 -11.64 20.56
CA LEU A 359 11.07 -10.98 19.38
C LEU A 359 11.94 -11.92 18.54
N GLU A 360 12.71 -12.81 19.15
CA GLU A 360 13.42 -13.90 18.46
C GLU A 360 12.44 -14.83 17.74
N ARG A 361 11.30 -15.13 18.36
CA ARG A 361 10.24 -15.91 17.70
C ARG A 361 9.70 -15.21 16.46
N CYS A 362 9.56 -13.87 16.47
CA CYS A 362 9.17 -13.12 15.29
C CYS A 362 10.17 -13.31 14.13
N ILE A 363 11.47 -13.29 14.43
CA ILE A 363 12.54 -13.46 13.44
C ILE A 363 12.58 -14.90 12.90
N GLN A 364 12.32 -15.89 13.75
CA GLN A 364 12.20 -17.29 13.32
C GLN A 364 11.03 -17.49 12.36
N LEU A 365 9.89 -16.85 12.63
CA LEU A 365 8.68 -16.95 11.79
C LEU A 365 8.81 -16.16 10.49
N GLU A 366 9.28 -14.92 10.54
CA GLU A 366 9.52 -14.07 9.37
C GLU A 366 10.90 -13.41 9.46
N PRO A 367 11.93 -13.98 8.82
CA PRO A 367 13.30 -13.43 8.86
C PRO A 367 13.44 -12.01 8.31
N LEU A 368 12.48 -11.53 7.52
CA LEU A 368 12.42 -10.20 6.93
C LEU A 368 11.77 -9.15 7.85
N PHE A 369 11.21 -9.56 9.00
CA PHE A 369 10.46 -8.68 9.90
C PHE A 369 11.40 -7.74 10.68
N THR A 370 11.73 -6.62 10.05
CA THR A 370 12.80 -5.71 10.50
C THR A 370 12.51 -5.05 11.84
N ALA A 371 11.24 -4.79 12.16
CA ALA A 371 10.84 -4.17 13.42
C ALA A 371 11.29 -4.99 14.65
N ALA A 372 11.25 -6.32 14.58
CA ALA A 372 11.71 -7.16 15.70
C ALA A 372 13.22 -7.04 15.94
N TYR A 373 14.04 -7.02 14.88
CA TYR A 373 15.48 -6.83 15.01
C TYR A 373 15.81 -5.49 15.67
N LEU A 374 15.14 -4.41 15.27
CA LEU A 374 15.38 -3.08 15.83
C LEU A 374 15.01 -3.01 17.31
N GLU A 375 13.96 -3.69 17.75
CA GLU A 375 13.61 -3.78 19.16
C GLU A 375 14.59 -4.66 19.94
N LEU A 376 15.07 -5.77 19.36
CA LEU A 376 16.12 -6.59 19.98
C LEU A 376 17.42 -5.81 20.17
N VAL A 377 17.84 -5.00 19.18
CA VAL A 377 19.04 -4.16 19.29
C VAL A 377 18.95 -3.22 20.49
N LYS A 378 17.78 -2.62 20.74
CA LYS A 378 17.55 -1.77 21.93
C LYS A 378 17.64 -2.55 23.23
N LEU A 379 17.20 -3.82 23.23
CA LEU A 379 17.24 -4.69 24.41
C LEU A 379 18.65 -5.22 24.70
N TYR A 380 19.45 -5.47 23.67
CA TYR A 380 20.86 -5.87 23.80
C TYR A 380 21.81 -4.70 24.10
N GLY A 381 21.32 -3.59 24.65
CA GLY A 381 22.16 -2.43 25.02
C GLY A 381 23.33 -2.78 25.96
N GLY A 382 23.25 -3.89 26.72
CA GLY A 382 24.35 -4.42 27.53
C GLY A 382 25.30 -5.40 26.82
N GLN A 383 25.03 -5.75 25.55
CA GLN A 383 25.79 -6.71 24.75
C GLN A 383 26.06 -6.13 23.34
N PRO A 384 27.06 -5.24 23.20
CA PRO A 384 27.27 -4.47 21.98
C PRO A 384 27.54 -5.36 20.76
N GLU A 385 28.25 -6.48 20.91
CA GLU A 385 28.53 -7.39 19.79
C GLU A 385 27.27 -8.04 19.21
N ALA A 386 26.33 -8.46 20.06
CA ALA A 386 25.09 -9.07 19.63
C ALA A 386 24.23 -8.06 18.86
N ALA A 387 24.14 -6.83 19.36
CA ALA A 387 23.47 -5.72 18.69
C ALA A 387 24.08 -5.42 17.31
N GLY A 388 25.41 -5.39 17.20
CA GLY A 388 26.13 -5.18 15.94
C GLY A 388 25.83 -6.28 14.90
N ARG A 389 25.81 -7.55 15.32
CA ARG A 389 25.46 -8.67 14.43
C ARG A 389 24.04 -8.54 13.88
N LEU A 390 23.08 -8.16 14.72
CA LEU A 390 21.69 -7.95 14.32
C LEU A 390 21.56 -6.76 13.35
N LEU A 391 22.19 -5.62 13.64
CA LEU A 391 22.19 -4.45 12.75
C LEU A 391 22.82 -4.77 11.38
N ALA A 392 23.95 -5.47 11.37
CA ALA A 392 24.60 -5.92 10.13
C ALA A 392 23.70 -6.89 9.33
N ARG A 393 22.92 -7.75 10.01
CA ARG A 393 21.92 -8.60 9.35
C ARG A 393 20.79 -7.75 8.75
N VAL A 394 20.25 -6.80 9.49
CA VAL A 394 19.15 -5.92 9.05
C VAL A 394 19.54 -5.08 7.82
N VAL A 395 20.74 -4.52 7.79
CA VAL A 395 21.24 -3.77 6.62
C VAL A 395 21.38 -4.67 5.40
N ARG A 396 21.80 -5.93 5.58
CA ARG A 396 21.85 -6.90 4.46
C ARG A 396 20.47 -7.29 3.94
N LEU A 397 19.47 -7.38 4.81
CA LEU A 397 18.09 -7.69 4.43
C LEU A 397 17.44 -6.52 3.68
N ASN A 398 17.74 -5.28 4.08
CA ASN A 398 17.20 -4.06 3.49
C ASN A 398 18.31 -3.08 3.09
N PRO A 399 19.02 -3.33 1.98
CA PRO A 399 20.19 -2.54 1.59
C PRO A 399 19.86 -1.11 1.15
N TYR A 400 18.62 -0.83 0.74
CA TYR A 400 18.15 0.47 0.24
C TYR A 400 17.52 1.37 1.30
N ASN A 401 17.66 1.04 2.60
CA ASN A 401 17.10 1.86 3.67
C ASN A 401 18.20 2.65 4.39
N ALA A 402 18.22 3.97 4.18
CA ALA A 402 19.21 4.87 4.78
C ALA A 402 19.12 4.94 6.31
N ASP A 403 17.93 4.82 6.90
CA ASP A 403 17.76 4.87 8.36
C ASP A 403 18.35 3.65 9.07
N LEU A 404 18.33 2.48 8.43
CA LEU A 404 18.93 1.26 8.96
C LEU A 404 20.46 1.31 8.88
N ARG A 405 20.99 1.82 7.76
CA ARG A 405 22.43 2.04 7.59
C ARG A 405 22.97 3.04 8.59
N ARG A 406 22.24 4.13 8.83
CA ARG A 406 22.56 5.08 9.89
C ARG A 406 22.63 4.39 11.25
N GLN A 407 21.63 3.60 11.64
CA GLN A 407 21.66 2.91 12.94
C GLN A 407 22.86 1.98 13.09
N TYR A 408 23.23 1.28 12.02
CA TYR A 408 24.45 0.46 12.01
C TYR A 408 25.73 1.31 12.08
N GLY A 409 25.77 2.44 11.38
CA GLY A 409 26.86 3.43 11.47
C GLY A 409 27.01 4.03 12.87
N ASP A 410 25.90 4.33 13.54
CA ASP A 410 25.89 4.86 14.91
C ASP A 410 26.49 3.83 15.89
N TRP A 411 26.12 2.55 15.74
CA TRP A 411 26.72 1.47 16.52
C TRP A 411 28.24 1.33 16.25
N LEU A 412 28.68 1.37 14.99
CA LEU A 412 30.10 1.33 14.63
C LEU A 412 30.88 2.53 15.23
N MET A 413 30.26 3.70 15.25
CA MET A 413 30.80 4.91 15.88
C MET A 413 30.99 4.76 17.40
N GLU A 414 30.05 4.08 18.07
CA GLU A 414 30.16 3.75 19.50
C GLU A 414 31.30 2.76 19.77
N GLN A 415 31.52 1.79 18.87
CA GLN A 415 32.65 0.85 18.95
C GLN A 415 33.99 1.45 18.48
N ASN A 416 34.04 2.76 18.20
CA ASN A 416 35.22 3.48 17.69
C ASN A 416 35.74 2.99 16.31
N MET A 417 34.91 2.26 15.55
CA MET A 417 35.18 1.82 14.19
C MET A 417 34.82 2.92 13.19
N LEU A 418 35.60 4.02 13.24
CA LEU A 418 35.26 5.28 12.55
C LEU A 418 35.20 5.12 11.02
N LEU A 419 36.09 4.32 10.43
CA LEU A 419 36.17 4.16 8.98
C LEU A 419 34.99 3.37 8.41
N GLU A 420 34.64 2.24 9.02
CA GLU A 420 33.46 1.48 8.61
C GLU A 420 32.18 2.28 8.84
N ALA A 421 32.09 3.02 9.95
CA ALA A 421 30.95 3.87 10.22
C ALA A 421 30.77 4.94 9.14
N PHE A 422 31.85 5.64 8.79
CA PHE A 422 31.85 6.64 7.72
C PHE A 422 31.37 6.05 6.40
N LYS A 423 31.81 4.83 6.05
CA LYS A 423 31.36 4.11 4.86
C LYS A 423 29.85 3.85 4.90
N GLN A 424 29.30 3.41 6.04
CA GLN A 424 27.85 3.17 6.15
C GLN A 424 27.04 4.45 6.00
N TYR A 425 27.48 5.55 6.60
CA TYR A 425 26.82 6.85 6.41
C TYR A 425 26.91 7.33 4.97
N GLN A 426 28.06 7.17 4.31
CA GLN A 426 28.23 7.53 2.91
C GLN A 426 27.30 6.72 1.99
N GLU A 427 27.16 5.41 2.22
CA GLU A 427 26.17 4.60 1.51
C GLU A 427 24.73 5.05 1.81
N GLY A 428 24.43 5.44 3.04
CA GLY A 428 23.14 6.05 3.41
C GLY A 428 22.84 7.34 2.63
N ILE A 429 23.84 8.21 2.47
CA ILE A 429 23.75 9.46 1.71
C ILE A 429 23.59 9.18 0.21
N LYS A 430 24.27 8.17 -0.34
CA LYS A 430 24.08 7.77 -1.75
C LYS A 430 22.65 7.29 -2.04
N ILE A 431 22.03 6.60 -1.08
CA ILE A 431 20.64 6.14 -1.21
C ILE A 431 19.67 7.33 -1.12
N MET A 432 19.90 8.23 -0.15
CA MET A 432 19.07 9.41 0.03
C MET A 432 19.94 10.62 0.37
N GLU A 433 20.18 11.48 -0.62
CA GLU A 433 21.11 12.61 -0.51
C GLU A 433 20.68 13.64 0.54
N THR A 434 19.36 13.74 0.80
CA THR A 434 18.77 14.64 1.79
C THR A 434 18.69 14.03 3.20
N HIS A 435 19.19 12.81 3.42
CA HIS A 435 19.13 12.16 4.73
C HIS A 435 20.02 12.85 5.77
N GLN A 436 19.44 13.81 6.48
CA GLN A 436 20.13 14.63 7.47
C GLN A 436 20.91 13.83 8.50
N LEU A 437 20.32 12.72 9.00
CA LEU A 437 20.93 11.97 10.08
C LEU A 437 22.20 11.21 9.66
N SER A 438 22.26 10.67 8.43
CA SER A 438 23.50 10.05 7.93
C SER A 438 24.59 11.09 7.70
N VAL A 439 24.24 12.29 7.21
CA VAL A 439 25.22 13.38 7.04
C VAL A 439 25.78 13.83 8.39
N ILE A 440 24.93 14.01 9.39
CA ILE A 440 25.35 14.33 10.75
C ILE A 440 26.29 13.25 11.30
N GLY A 441 25.94 11.97 11.12
CA GLY A 441 26.79 10.84 11.52
C GLY A 441 28.16 10.86 10.84
N ALA A 442 28.19 11.08 9.53
CA ALA A 442 29.43 11.16 8.76
C ALA A 442 30.30 12.37 9.17
N CYS A 443 29.69 13.53 9.42
CA CYS A 443 30.36 14.71 9.95
C CYS A 443 30.99 14.44 11.32
N ARG A 444 30.27 13.75 12.22
CA ARG A 444 30.82 13.32 13.52
C ARG A 444 32.02 12.38 13.35
N CYS A 445 31.98 11.46 12.38
CA CYS A 445 33.12 10.58 12.04
C CYS A 445 34.34 11.42 11.63
N LEU A 446 34.18 12.31 10.66
CA LEU A 446 35.27 13.14 10.13
C LEU A 446 35.88 14.04 11.20
N ARG A 447 35.05 14.57 12.10
CA ARG A 447 35.53 15.35 13.24
C ARG A 447 36.38 14.50 14.18
N LYS A 448 35.93 13.30 14.56
CA LYS A 448 36.71 12.36 15.40
C LYS A 448 38.02 11.93 14.71
N MET A 449 38.04 11.83 13.38
CA MET A 449 39.25 11.54 12.59
C MET A 449 40.18 12.75 12.43
N GLY A 450 39.81 13.95 12.90
CA GLY A 450 40.59 15.17 12.71
C GLY A 450 40.54 15.76 11.29
N GLN A 451 39.68 15.25 10.41
CA GLN A 451 39.59 15.68 8.99
C GLN A 451 38.69 16.92 8.83
N GLN A 452 39.13 18.06 9.37
CA GLN A 452 38.36 19.32 9.39
C GLN A 452 38.02 19.85 7.99
N SER A 453 38.91 19.71 7.01
CA SER A 453 38.69 20.15 5.63
C SER A 453 37.55 19.37 4.96
N ARG A 454 37.57 18.04 5.05
CA ARG A 454 36.52 17.16 4.51
C ARG A 454 35.19 17.35 5.22
N LEU A 455 35.22 17.56 6.55
CA LEU A 455 34.03 17.89 7.32
C LEU A 455 33.35 19.15 6.75
N HIS A 456 34.13 20.21 6.54
CA HIS A 456 33.63 21.47 6.04
C HIS A 456 33.06 21.36 4.61
N GLN A 457 33.79 20.69 3.71
CA GLN A 457 33.34 20.41 2.35
C GLN A 457 32.01 19.64 2.33
N MET A 458 31.84 18.65 3.21
CA MET A 458 30.62 17.85 3.24
C MET A 458 29.41 18.63 3.77
N VAL A 459 29.59 19.42 4.84
CA VAL A 459 28.51 20.29 5.37
C VAL A 459 28.04 21.26 4.30
N LEU A 460 28.98 21.88 3.59
CA LEU A 460 28.70 22.78 2.47
C LEU A 460 27.91 22.12 1.36
N ARG A 461 28.43 20.99 0.87
CA ARG A 461 27.80 20.23 -0.21
C ARG A 461 26.39 19.81 0.16
N TRP A 462 26.18 19.35 1.38
CA TRP A 462 24.85 18.96 1.85
C TRP A 462 23.90 20.16 1.94
N GLN A 463 24.34 21.31 2.46
CA GLN A 463 23.51 22.52 2.48
C GLN A 463 23.10 22.97 1.07
N PHE A 464 24.02 22.88 0.11
CA PHE A 464 23.73 23.16 -1.29
C PHE A 464 22.64 22.22 -1.83
N ILE A 465 22.78 20.91 -1.62
CA ILE A 465 21.81 19.89 -2.04
C ILE A 465 20.43 20.17 -1.43
N VAL A 466 20.36 20.45 -0.12
CA VAL A 466 19.10 20.74 0.59
C VAL A 466 18.46 22.05 0.11
N ARG A 467 19.26 23.08 -0.19
CA ARG A 467 18.73 24.33 -0.75
C ARG A 467 18.16 24.12 -2.14
N LEU A 468 18.87 23.39 -3.00
CA LEU A 468 18.36 23.03 -4.33
C LEU A 468 17.08 22.22 -4.24
N SER A 469 17.02 21.21 -3.35
CA SER A 469 15.82 20.39 -3.20
C SER A 469 14.60 21.19 -2.73
N ASN A 470 14.83 22.30 -2.03
CA ASN A 470 13.79 23.20 -1.55
C ASN A 470 13.49 24.38 -2.51
N GLY A 471 14.03 24.36 -3.73
CA GLY A 471 13.77 25.39 -4.76
C GLY A 471 14.54 26.70 -4.57
N GLY A 472 15.59 26.72 -3.74
CA GLY A 472 16.43 27.89 -3.51
C GLY A 472 17.46 28.11 -4.63
N ILE A 473 17.82 29.38 -4.88
CA ILE A 473 18.84 29.76 -5.86
C ILE A 473 20.24 29.37 -5.32
N PRO A 474 21.10 28.70 -6.10
CA PRO A 474 22.45 28.37 -5.70
C PRO A 474 23.29 29.66 -5.54
N ILE A 475 23.65 30.00 -4.31
CA ILE A 475 24.72 30.98 -4.05
C ILE A 475 26.05 30.28 -4.32
N GLN A 476 26.93 30.91 -5.09
CA GLN A 476 28.25 30.37 -5.50
C GLN A 476 29.03 29.87 -4.27
N ASN A 477 29.49 28.61 -4.32
CA ASN A 477 30.26 27.92 -3.27
C ASN A 477 31.50 28.70 -2.80
N ASP A 478 32.02 29.61 -3.62
CA ASP A 478 33.21 30.41 -3.36
C ASP A 478 33.10 31.34 -2.15
N ILE A 479 31.94 31.93 -1.89
CA ILE A 479 31.82 32.95 -0.83
C ILE A 479 32.04 32.32 0.54
N TYR A 480 31.47 31.14 0.76
CA TYR A 480 31.56 30.48 2.05
C TYR A 480 32.87 29.71 2.23
N LEU A 481 33.42 29.10 1.17
CA LEU A 481 34.76 28.52 1.21
C LEU A 481 35.83 29.60 1.49
N ARG A 482 35.66 30.81 0.93
CA ARG A 482 36.51 31.97 1.26
C ARG A 482 36.35 32.42 2.72
N ASP A 483 35.13 32.59 3.23
CA ASP A 483 34.91 32.97 4.63
C ASP A 483 35.53 31.96 5.61
N TRP A 484 35.42 30.65 5.32
CA TRP A 484 36.05 29.62 6.13
C TRP A 484 37.57 29.64 6.03
N SER A 485 38.13 29.76 4.82
CA SER A 485 39.57 29.91 4.60
C SER A 485 40.11 31.06 5.44
N ILE A 486 39.44 32.21 5.39
CA ILE A 486 39.81 33.41 6.16
C ILE A 486 39.73 33.14 7.66
N LYS A 487 38.64 32.55 8.17
CA LYS A 487 38.48 32.24 9.60
C LYS A 487 39.48 31.20 10.11
N HIS A 488 39.79 30.19 9.30
CA HIS A 488 40.75 29.14 9.65
C HIS A 488 42.17 29.70 9.69
N GLU A 489 42.52 30.51 8.69
CA GLU A 489 43.80 31.19 8.64
C GLU A 489 43.95 32.18 9.80
N LEU A 490 42.91 32.94 10.13
CA LEU A 490 42.89 33.82 11.31
C LEU A 490 43.04 33.04 12.63
N ARG A 491 42.43 31.87 12.78
CA ARG A 491 42.62 31.01 13.97
C ARG A 491 44.03 30.46 14.08
N ASN A 492 44.60 29.97 12.98
CA ASN A 492 45.97 29.48 12.97
C ASN A 492 46.95 30.61 13.30
N ARG A 493 46.72 31.81 12.74
CA ARG A 493 47.48 33.01 13.09
C ARG A 493 47.31 33.39 14.56
N ALA A 494 46.09 33.35 15.10
CA ALA A 494 45.85 33.62 16.52
C ALA A 494 46.60 32.64 17.45
N MET A 495 46.64 31.34 17.12
CA MET A 495 47.43 30.36 17.88
C MET A 495 48.94 30.63 17.80
N ILE A 496 49.43 31.15 16.66
CA ILE A 496 50.84 31.58 16.52
C ILE A 496 51.11 32.81 17.41
N TYR A 497 50.19 33.76 17.50
CA TYR A 497 50.34 34.92 18.38
C TYR A 497 50.27 34.56 19.87
N ASP A 498 49.38 33.65 20.27
CA ASP A 498 49.30 33.16 21.65
C ASP A 498 50.55 32.38 22.06
N SER A 499 51.05 31.48 21.20
CA SER A 499 52.31 30.74 21.46
C SER A 499 53.54 31.66 21.47
N GLY A 500 53.59 32.66 20.59
CA GLY A 500 54.66 33.67 20.55
C GLY A 500 54.70 34.58 21.79
N SER A 501 53.56 34.83 22.43
CA SER A 501 53.47 35.63 23.67
C SER A 501 54.08 34.94 24.90
N SER A 502 54.21 33.61 24.86
CA SER A 502 54.81 32.82 25.94
C SER A 502 56.34 32.69 25.84
N SER A 503 56.96 33.17 24.75
CA SER A 503 58.40 33.11 24.52
C SER A 503 59.16 34.43 24.74
N SER A 504 58.49 35.52 25.13
CA SER A 504 59.12 36.86 25.22
C SER A 504 59.30 37.41 26.65
N SER A 505 59.53 36.53 27.64
CA SER A 505 59.85 36.95 29.02
C SER A 505 60.98 36.13 29.66
N SER A 506 62.15 36.07 29.01
CA SER A 506 63.40 35.81 29.76
C SER A 506 64.64 36.29 29.01
N SER A 507 65.56 36.89 29.76
CA SER A 507 66.90 37.42 29.41
C SER A 507 66.92 38.75 28.61
N GLY A 508 67.52 39.85 29.07
CA GLY A 508 68.55 40.04 30.08
C GLY A 508 69.89 40.39 29.42
N SER A 509 70.12 41.69 29.19
CA SER A 509 71.41 42.39 29.11
C SER A 509 72.57 41.79 28.29
N SER A 510 73.00 42.48 27.22
CA SER A 510 74.32 43.14 27.15
C SER A 510 74.56 43.86 25.81
N SER A 511 75.33 44.92 25.92
CA SER A 511 75.84 45.95 25.01
C SER A 511 76.38 45.55 23.63
N GLY A 512 76.29 46.49 22.66
CA GLY A 512 77.39 46.72 21.70
C GLY A 512 77.04 47.13 20.26
N SER A 513 77.02 48.45 20.00
CA SER A 513 77.61 49.17 18.82
C SER A 513 77.21 48.88 17.35
N GLY A 514 76.80 49.98 16.68
CA GLY A 514 77.07 50.31 15.26
C GLY A 514 76.01 49.83 14.25
N GLY A 515 75.44 50.63 13.33
CA GLY A 515 75.61 52.00 12.90
C GLY A 515 74.82 52.21 11.59
N THR A 516 74.35 53.44 11.36
CA THR A 516 74.04 54.10 10.06
C THR A 516 72.93 53.50 9.16
N SER A 517 71.73 54.12 9.09
CA SER A 517 71.29 55.20 8.14
C SER A 517 70.91 54.67 6.74
N SER A 518 69.83 55.04 6.04
CA SER A 518 68.94 56.21 6.09
C SER A 518 67.79 56.06 5.07
N SER A 519 66.59 56.49 5.45
CA SER A 519 65.59 57.33 4.73
C SER A 519 65.36 57.17 3.21
N SER A 520 64.12 56.85 2.78
CA SER A 520 63.10 57.81 2.22
C SER A 520 63.24 58.02 0.70
N THR A 521 62.25 58.20 -0.18
CA THR A 521 60.83 58.61 -0.10
C THR A 521 60.23 58.54 -1.53
N ASN A 522 58.90 58.38 -1.61
CA ASN A 522 57.95 59.00 -2.58
C ASN A 522 58.18 58.96 -4.11
N THR A 523 57.21 58.42 -4.84
CA THR A 523 56.05 59.15 -5.43
C THR A 523 55.30 58.23 -6.39
N GLY A 524 53.98 58.39 -6.46
CA GLY A 524 53.12 57.71 -7.44
C GLY A 524 52.50 58.68 -8.43
N THR A 525 52.10 58.14 -9.59
CA THR A 525 50.82 58.33 -10.31
C THR A 525 51.00 58.30 -11.84
N GLY A 526 50.06 57.63 -12.52
CA GLY A 526 49.75 57.88 -13.94
C GLY A 526 49.79 56.65 -14.85
N SER A 527 48.60 56.09 -15.12
CA SER A 527 48.22 55.17 -16.20
C SER A 527 48.91 55.45 -17.56
N THR A 528 49.22 54.49 -18.44
CA THR A 528 48.30 53.58 -19.15
C THR A 528 49.13 52.53 -19.93
N ILE A 529 48.74 51.25 -19.84
CA ILE A 529 48.50 50.26 -20.93
C ILE A 529 49.30 50.51 -22.23
N VAL A 530 50.16 49.62 -22.73
CA VAL A 530 49.96 48.24 -23.22
C VAL A 530 51.35 47.61 -23.33
N ASN A 531 51.60 46.39 -22.84
CA ASN A 531 52.59 45.46 -23.41
C ASN A 531 52.64 44.11 -22.67
N GLY A 532 52.95 43.08 -23.45
CA GLY A 532 52.96 41.69 -23.06
C GLY A 532 54.19 41.19 -22.32
N ASP A 533 54.16 39.86 -22.16
CA ASP A 533 55.11 38.97 -21.54
C ASP A 533 56.59 39.17 -21.93
N SER A 534 57.45 39.02 -20.93
CA SER A 534 58.75 38.30 -20.95
C SER A 534 59.31 38.45 -19.52
N GLY A 535 59.45 37.38 -18.74
CA GLY A 535 60.55 36.41 -18.84
C GLY A 535 61.83 36.98 -18.20
N PRO A 536 62.56 36.19 -17.40
CA PRO A 536 64.01 36.26 -17.54
C PRO A 536 64.59 34.90 -17.89
N THR A 537 65.27 34.93 -19.03
CA THR A 537 66.47 34.20 -19.44
C THR A 537 67.40 33.86 -18.27
N THR A 538 68.07 32.71 -18.29
CA THR A 538 69.34 32.59 -19.01
C THR A 538 69.73 31.15 -19.38
N THR A 539 69.84 30.94 -20.70
CA THR A 539 70.95 30.31 -21.48
C THR A 539 71.18 28.79 -21.36
N GLU A 540 70.79 28.01 -22.38
CA GLU A 540 71.58 27.55 -23.57
C GLU A 540 72.45 26.32 -23.23
N ASP A 541 72.41 25.17 -23.92
CA ASP A 541 72.53 24.98 -25.36
C ASP A 541 71.76 23.75 -25.94
N THR A 542 71.10 24.04 -27.07
CA THR A 542 70.89 23.29 -28.34
C THR A 542 70.70 21.77 -28.42
N GLY A 543 69.66 21.37 -29.19
CA GLY A 543 69.57 20.04 -29.80
C GLY A 543 68.18 19.67 -30.36
N SER A 544 67.73 20.38 -31.40
CA SER A 544 66.45 20.22 -32.11
C SER A 544 66.24 18.84 -32.77
N ILE A 545 64.98 18.35 -32.83
CA ILE A 545 64.20 18.10 -34.07
C ILE A 545 62.91 17.28 -33.80
N LYS A 546 61.78 17.96 -34.02
CA LYS A 546 60.50 17.59 -34.68
C LYS A 546 59.55 16.48 -34.18
N ASP A 547 58.31 16.96 -34.00
CA ASP A 547 57.02 16.49 -34.50
C ASP A 547 56.45 15.13 -34.06
N CYS A 548 55.32 15.21 -33.34
CA CYS A 548 54.17 14.34 -33.62
C CYS A 548 52.85 14.96 -33.15
N SER A 549 51.96 15.23 -34.11
CA SER A 549 50.53 15.13 -33.86
C SER A 549 49.87 14.29 -34.97
N LYS A 550 48.91 13.48 -34.55
CA LYS A 550 47.72 12.99 -35.28
C LYS A 550 47.78 11.70 -36.14
N ILE A 551 46.97 10.74 -35.65
CA ILE A 551 45.84 10.04 -36.33
C ILE A 551 46.12 8.69 -37.07
N ASN A 552 45.50 7.61 -36.56
CA ASN A 552 44.50 6.68 -37.19
C ASN A 552 44.59 5.26 -36.57
N CYS A 553 43.54 4.72 -35.94
CA CYS A 553 42.35 4.00 -36.49
C CYS A 553 42.59 2.56 -37.00
N ARG A 554 41.88 1.59 -36.40
CA ARG A 554 40.98 0.59 -37.05
C ARG A 554 40.26 -0.26 -35.97
N LYS A 555 38.91 -0.25 -35.89
CA LYS A 555 37.87 -1.10 -36.56
C LYS A 555 37.93 -2.56 -36.13
N GLN A 556 36.88 -3.35 -35.88
CA GLN A 556 35.38 -3.34 -35.90
C GLN A 556 35.00 -4.65 -35.14
N THR A 557 33.86 -4.82 -34.44
CA THR A 557 32.54 -5.29 -34.92
C THR A 557 31.65 -5.44 -33.66
N ASN A 558 30.56 -4.69 -33.46
CA ASN A 558 29.18 -4.95 -33.89
C ASN A 558 28.56 -6.32 -33.48
N THR A 559 27.93 -6.37 -32.29
CA THR A 559 26.83 -7.29 -31.97
C THR A 559 25.72 -6.49 -31.28
N GLN A 560 24.61 -6.35 -31.98
CA GLN A 560 23.38 -5.71 -31.53
C GLN A 560 22.71 -6.56 -30.43
N HIS A 561 22.51 -5.99 -29.25
CA HIS A 561 21.55 -6.50 -28.27
C HIS A 561 20.21 -5.78 -28.45
N PRO A 562 19.07 -6.50 -28.40
CA PRO A 562 17.75 -5.94 -28.68
C PRO A 562 17.32 -4.99 -27.56
N ALA A 563 16.67 -3.90 -27.98
CA ALA A 563 16.03 -2.93 -27.10
C ALA A 563 14.99 -3.61 -26.19
N GLU A 564 15.13 -3.42 -24.88
CA GLU A 564 14.13 -3.82 -23.90
C GLU A 564 12.81 -3.06 -24.17
N PRO A 565 11.65 -3.73 -24.19
CA PRO A 565 10.38 -3.06 -24.39
C PRO A 565 10.06 -2.21 -23.15
N ALA A 566 9.65 -0.96 -23.39
CA ALA A 566 9.14 -0.06 -22.36
C ALA A 566 8.03 -0.76 -21.55
N GLU A 567 8.31 -1.07 -20.29
CA GLU A 567 7.31 -1.50 -19.32
C GLU A 567 6.32 -0.35 -19.07
N ILE A 568 5.19 -0.40 -19.76
CA ILE A 568 3.99 0.31 -19.35
C ILE A 568 3.56 -0.31 -18.02
N SER A 569 3.96 0.33 -16.92
CA SER A 569 3.57 -0.06 -15.57
C SER A 569 2.08 0.27 -15.38
N ILE A 570 1.21 -0.64 -15.83
CA ILE A 570 -0.21 -0.63 -15.48
C ILE A 570 -0.27 -0.83 -13.97
N ARG A 571 -0.56 0.26 -13.24
CA ARG A 571 -0.79 0.27 -11.80
C ARG A 571 -2.09 -0.49 -11.52
N ILE A 572 -2.01 -1.82 -11.52
CA ILE A 572 -3.07 -2.68 -11.02
C ILE A 572 -3.23 -2.33 -9.55
N LEU A 573 -4.36 -1.71 -9.21
CA LEU A 573 -4.82 -1.53 -7.83
C LEU A 573 -4.92 -2.92 -7.19
N ARG A 574 -3.81 -3.43 -6.64
CA ARG A 574 -3.84 -4.53 -5.68
C ARG A 574 -4.64 -4.01 -4.50
N THR A 575 -5.88 -4.48 -4.37
CA THR A 575 -6.61 -4.40 -3.11
C THR A 575 -5.70 -4.99 -2.04
N PRO A 576 -5.29 -4.24 -1.00
CA PRO A 576 -4.51 -4.83 0.06
C PRO A 576 -5.37 -5.89 0.73
N HIS A 577 -4.92 -7.15 0.69
CA HIS A 577 -5.37 -8.10 1.69
C HIS A 577 -5.05 -7.46 3.05
N CYS A 578 -6.10 -7.09 3.78
CA CYS A 578 -6.06 -6.59 5.14
C CYS A 578 -5.44 -7.64 6.07
N ASN A 579 -4.11 -7.77 6.05
CA ASN A 579 -3.33 -8.47 7.08
C ASN A 579 -1.89 -7.95 7.24
N ARG A 580 -1.49 -6.90 6.50
CA ARG A 580 -0.25 -6.16 6.78
C ARG A 580 -0.58 -4.81 7.40
N SER A 581 -0.63 -4.77 8.73
CA SER A 581 -0.45 -3.50 9.45
C SER A 581 1.02 -3.12 9.38
N GLU A 582 1.44 -2.49 8.29
CA GLU A 582 2.69 -1.73 8.30
C GLU A 582 2.49 -0.57 9.27
N HIS A 583 3.06 -0.71 10.47
CA HIS A 583 3.25 0.40 11.39
C HIS A 583 4.13 1.43 10.68
N ILE A 584 3.51 2.44 10.08
CA ILE A 584 4.21 3.65 9.67
C ILE A 584 4.72 4.31 10.96
N PRO A 585 6.05 4.51 11.13
CA PRO A 585 6.59 5.20 12.29
C PRO A 585 5.98 6.60 12.43
N SER A 586 5.75 7.04 13.66
CA SER A 586 5.16 8.35 13.99
C SER A 586 5.91 9.55 13.39
N SER A 587 7.15 9.37 12.92
CA SER A 587 7.96 10.38 12.23
C SER A 587 7.49 10.69 10.79
N LEU A 588 6.66 9.84 10.16
CA LEU A 588 6.17 10.01 8.79
C LEU A 588 4.76 10.62 8.68
N LYS A 589 4.08 10.89 9.80
CA LYS A 589 2.78 11.60 9.80
C LYS A 589 2.90 13.10 9.46
N ALA A 590 4.09 13.68 9.56
CA ALA A 590 4.30 15.13 9.39
C ALA A 590 4.49 15.58 7.92
N CYS A 591 4.68 14.68 6.95
CA CYS A 591 5.01 15.04 5.57
C CYS A 591 3.89 14.82 4.52
N LYS A 592 2.64 14.58 4.93
CA LYS A 592 1.51 14.38 3.99
C LYS A 592 0.37 15.41 4.08
N LEU A 593 0.59 16.53 4.76
CA LEU A 593 -0.37 17.63 4.86
C LEU A 593 0.23 18.92 4.28
N ALA A 594 0.52 18.92 2.98
CA ALA A 594 0.83 20.13 2.21
C ALA A 594 0.77 19.87 0.69
N ALA A 595 -0.39 19.47 0.16
CA ALA A 595 -0.71 19.56 -1.27
C ALA A 595 -2.17 19.15 -1.53
N ALA A 596 -3.10 20.08 -1.34
CA ALA A 596 -4.40 20.08 -2.02
C ALA A 596 -4.99 21.48 -1.93
N SER A 597 -4.65 22.32 -2.91
CA SER A 597 -5.33 23.57 -3.21
C SER A 597 -6.77 23.28 -3.64
N ALA A 598 -7.76 23.80 -2.90
CA ALA A 598 -9.16 23.82 -3.32
C ALA A 598 -9.43 25.01 -4.26
N PRO A 599 -10.34 24.89 -5.25
CA PRO A 599 -10.76 26.01 -6.10
C PRO A 599 -11.89 26.83 -5.43
N PRO A 600 -12.11 28.09 -5.85
CA PRO A 600 -13.04 28.99 -5.18
C PRO A 600 -14.44 28.89 -5.79
N THR A 601 -15.47 28.83 -4.95
CA THR A 601 -16.83 29.30 -5.32
C THR A 601 -17.55 29.87 -4.12
N THR A 602 -17.89 31.15 -4.27
CA THR A 602 -18.77 31.99 -3.46
C THR A 602 -20.21 31.48 -3.42
N ALA A 603 -20.89 31.55 -2.26
CA ALA A 603 -22.19 32.24 -2.10
C ALA A 603 -22.81 32.01 -0.70
N ASN A 604 -23.19 33.13 -0.10
CA ASN A 604 -24.08 33.40 1.05
C ASN A 604 -25.18 32.38 1.38
N SER A 605 -25.43 32.14 2.67
CA SER A 605 -26.68 32.62 3.34
C SER A 605 -26.75 32.25 4.82
N ALA A 606 -27.33 33.18 5.58
CA ALA A 606 -27.54 33.28 7.01
C ALA A 606 -28.19 32.08 7.74
N ALA A 607 -27.84 31.97 9.02
CA ALA A 607 -28.53 31.19 10.05
C ALA A 607 -29.72 31.98 10.66
N PRO A 608 -30.65 31.28 11.34
CA PRO A 608 -31.33 31.86 12.49
C PRO A 608 -31.23 30.98 13.75
N GLU A 609 -30.90 31.61 14.87
CA GLU A 609 -31.13 31.12 16.24
C GLU A 609 -32.63 31.11 16.58
N PRO A 610 -33.05 30.33 17.61
CA PRO A 610 -33.89 30.93 18.67
C PRO A 610 -33.58 30.32 20.07
N PRO A 611 -34.32 30.64 21.16
CA PRO A 611 -33.87 31.62 22.16
C PRO A 611 -33.74 31.03 23.58
N SER A 612 -33.13 31.83 24.46
CA SER A 612 -32.98 31.62 25.89
C SER A 612 -34.28 31.79 26.69
N THR A 613 -34.48 30.95 27.72
CA THR A 613 -35.35 31.26 28.87
C THR A 613 -34.69 30.90 30.21
N HIS A 614 -35.02 31.73 31.19
CA HIS A 614 -34.40 31.96 32.48
C HIS A 614 -34.73 30.94 33.61
N ASN A 615 -33.83 30.97 34.60
CA ASN A 615 -34.04 30.86 36.07
C ASN A 615 -34.15 29.48 36.77
N GLY A 616 -33.29 29.33 37.79
CA GLY A 616 -33.45 28.38 38.89
C GLY A 616 -32.24 28.33 39.82
N LYS A 617 -32.24 29.12 40.90
CA LYS A 617 -31.21 29.19 41.96
C LYS A 617 -31.11 27.88 42.76
N GLY A 618 -29.90 27.54 43.22
CA GLY A 618 -29.66 26.54 44.28
C GLY A 618 -28.24 26.63 44.81
N SER A 619 -28.10 26.95 46.09
CA SER A 619 -26.89 27.32 46.82
C SER A 619 -25.99 26.12 47.21
N GLY A 620 -24.71 26.37 47.49
CA GLY A 620 -23.95 25.46 48.37
C GLY A 620 -22.42 25.45 48.28
N LYS A 621 -21.80 26.28 49.12
CA LYS A 621 -20.49 26.07 49.81
C LYS A 621 -19.18 26.33 49.06
N THR A 622 -18.62 27.46 49.48
CA THR A 622 -17.23 27.93 49.48
C THR A 622 -16.23 26.95 50.12
N LYS A 623 -15.03 26.84 49.52
CA LYS A 623 -13.74 26.68 50.23
C LYS A 623 -12.67 27.53 49.53
N LYS A 624 -11.91 28.25 50.35
CA LYS A 624 -10.94 29.30 50.01
C LYS A 624 -9.51 28.76 50.07
N TRP A 625 -8.62 29.48 49.37
CA TRP A 625 -7.13 29.49 49.40
C TRP A 625 -6.42 28.46 48.51
N SER A 626 -5.36 28.79 47.77
CA SER A 626 -4.36 29.86 47.91
C SER A 626 -3.83 30.34 46.55
N LYS A 627 -3.41 31.62 46.49
CA LYS A 627 -2.70 32.23 45.37
C LYS A 627 -1.23 31.82 45.42
N SER A 628 -0.69 31.23 44.37
CA SER A 628 0.74 31.29 44.06
C SER A 628 0.94 31.89 42.67
N ARG A 629 1.73 32.97 42.62
CA ARG A 629 2.15 33.67 41.42
C ARG A 629 3.07 32.73 40.61
N HIS A 630 2.63 32.31 39.43
CA HIS A 630 3.55 31.90 38.37
C HIS A 630 3.43 32.82 37.17
N LYS A 631 4.58 33.44 36.84
CA LYS A 631 4.85 34.28 35.67
C LYS A 631 4.32 33.62 34.39
N PRO A 632 3.58 34.31 33.51
CA PRO A 632 3.30 33.78 32.19
C PRO A 632 4.60 33.76 31.38
N LYS A 633 4.98 32.56 30.91
CA LYS A 633 6.02 32.38 29.89
C LYS A 633 5.56 33.08 28.61
N ARG A 634 6.43 33.98 28.13
CA ARG A 634 6.41 34.68 26.85
C ARG A 634 5.97 33.73 25.72
N GLN A 635 4.81 33.98 25.13
CA GLN A 635 4.44 33.41 23.84
C GLN A 635 5.45 33.93 22.80
N GLN A 636 6.14 33.04 22.10
CA GLN A 636 6.90 33.40 20.91
C GLN A 636 5.91 33.84 19.82
N PRO A 637 6.08 35.01 19.20
CA PRO A 637 5.27 35.41 18.06
C PRO A 637 5.55 34.49 16.87
N SER A 638 4.49 34.11 16.17
CA SER A 638 4.50 33.51 14.84
C SER A 638 5.43 34.30 13.91
N GLY A 639 6.42 33.64 13.33
CA GLY A 639 7.39 34.25 12.43
C GLY A 639 6.71 34.83 11.18
N THR A 640 6.56 36.14 11.16
CA THR A 640 6.38 36.92 9.93
C THR A 640 7.71 36.93 9.17
N THR A 641 7.68 36.49 7.91
CA THR A 641 8.78 36.70 6.96
C THR A 641 8.99 38.19 6.78
N ALA A 642 10.10 38.73 7.29
CA ALA A 642 10.52 40.09 7.01
C ALA A 642 10.96 40.19 5.54
N LEU A 643 10.41 41.17 4.83
CA LEU A 643 10.79 41.55 3.47
C LEU A 643 11.64 42.83 3.55
N ASP A 644 12.64 42.96 2.69
CA ASP A 644 13.40 44.22 2.49
C ASP A 644 12.49 45.27 1.80
N PRO A 645 12.74 46.60 1.88
CA PRO A 645 11.99 47.66 1.18
C PRO A 645 11.70 47.44 -0.32
N ASN A 646 12.40 46.54 -0.99
CA ASN A 646 12.17 46.16 -2.39
C ASN A 646 11.36 44.86 -2.57
N GLY A 647 10.77 44.31 -1.51
CA GLY A 647 9.90 43.12 -1.59
C GLY A 647 10.62 41.79 -1.83
N ALA A 648 11.95 41.75 -1.67
CA ALA A 648 12.71 40.50 -1.71
C ALA A 648 12.72 39.83 -0.33
N PRO A 649 12.56 38.49 -0.24
CA PRO A 649 12.69 37.76 1.02
C PRO A 649 14.12 37.91 1.55
N LEU A 650 14.26 38.41 2.78
CA LEU A 650 15.52 38.42 3.50
C LEU A 650 16.09 36.99 3.52
N ALA A 651 17.32 36.83 3.05
CA ALA A 651 18.01 35.56 2.98
C ALA A 651 17.85 34.80 4.30
N ALA A 652 17.32 33.57 4.22
CA ALA A 652 17.13 32.70 5.37
C ALA A 652 18.42 32.68 6.21
N PRO A 653 18.35 32.85 7.55
CA PRO A 653 19.53 32.92 8.39
C PRO A 653 20.39 31.68 8.12
N LEU A 654 21.67 31.91 7.83
CA LEU A 654 22.66 30.90 7.47
C LEU A 654 22.57 29.71 8.44
N LEU A 655 21.97 28.62 7.98
CA LEU A 655 21.84 27.32 8.66
C LEU A 655 23.19 26.75 9.15
N VAL A 656 24.29 27.33 8.64
CA VAL A 656 25.67 27.08 9.05
C VAL A 656 25.89 27.26 10.54
N SER A 657 25.53 28.42 11.11
CA SER A 657 25.91 28.73 12.49
C SER A 657 25.27 27.72 13.43
N ASN A 658 23.97 27.47 13.25
CA ASN A 658 23.23 26.54 14.09
C ASN A 658 23.60 25.06 13.95
N LEU A 659 24.20 24.60 12.83
CA LEU A 659 24.60 23.20 12.68
C LEU A 659 26.04 22.97 13.15
N LEU A 660 26.96 23.89 12.86
CA LEU A 660 28.34 23.81 13.34
C LEU A 660 28.47 24.14 14.84
N ASP A 661 27.61 25.00 15.39
CA ASP A 661 27.57 25.27 16.83
C ASP A 661 26.87 24.15 17.62
N LYS A 662 26.04 23.32 16.97
CA LYS A 662 25.36 22.16 17.59
C LYS A 662 26.09 20.83 17.40
N LEU A 663 26.88 20.70 16.33
CA LEU A 663 27.78 19.58 16.12
C LEU A 663 29.00 19.79 17.00
#